data_AF-A0A2E1J0B1-F1
#
_entry.id   AF-A0A2E1J0B1-F1
#
_cell.length_a   1.000
_cell.length_b   1.000
_cell.length_c   1.000
_cell.angle_alpha   90.00
_cell.angle_beta   90.00
_cell.angle_gamma   90.00
#
_symmetry.space_group_name_H-M   'P 1'
#
loop_
_entity.id
_entity.type
_entity.pdbx_description
1 polymer ?
#
loop_
_entity_poly.entity_id
_entity_poly.type
_entity_poly.pdbx_seq_one_letter_code
_entity_poly.pdbx_strand_id
1 'polypeptide(L)'
;MAGQTIQLNEIVSSNATIIEDEDGDYSDWIEIYNSSEDRIEMEGFGLSDDFDEKYKWIFPSIKINPKSYLMVFASGKNKLDYVASWDAIITESDSWYYHVGKTEPPDDWAESLNPPYGWNVGKSGFGYGDNDDNTNIDETISFYARKSILIEDIEKVSKIIFHIDFDDGYVAYLNGKEFSRVNMGLEGSLVTHTTIATDLHEADIKSGGFPDPIIIDMKKFPLNEGMNILAVQVHNRSLSSSDLSCIPFLTVGYNFEKLNIRDPDLKMSLPNSYLHSNFKIESSGEKLIISNPIGTILDSVSTGLIPTDKSRGRIQESKTWSLFDSPTPGSSNVTYSYQGFLSDPNISIETGFYNLSQNVNISHQDEEAIIYYTINGTVPDQNSNQYVNQITINKNTVLRATAFKEGWLKSRTVTKSYIFDNDYDLPSFFLTVKPQDFFHPDSGIYVKGPNAENSYPYFGANFWKDIEKPAHIEILDSNGDSYSADAGVKIFGAWSRGHAQKSLSLFARKKYGPSSFNYKFFKELDYDNYEAFVLRNSGNDWNSTILRDGYVSTLVSDIDIDRLSYRPSQLYINGMYWGIHNLREKTNEHYLSAHHRIDVEDIDIIGINNSAPNNFELIHGSSADYYDLVEYVSNQNLSDQEKFAHISSKIDIEEYINYQIVQIFIDNRDWPGNNVKLWKDNRKNGKWRWIIYDTDFGLGLNSPLIAHELNTLKFALDPNGPFWPNPPWSTLFFRKLIQNNSFKNQFINTFSDYLNTVFTPKNLNTKLDSLKNNIFNFIPSHKQRWGTM
;
A
#
# COMPACT_ATOMS: atom_id res chain seq x y z
N MET A 1 42.05 2.96 -28.78
CA MET A 1 40.62 3.24 -28.51
C MET A 1 40.53 3.61 -27.05
N ALA A 2 40.18 4.85 -26.71
CA ALA A 2 39.96 5.21 -25.31
C ALA A 2 38.80 4.34 -24.78
N GLY A 3 39.04 3.59 -23.71
CA GLY A 3 38.00 2.83 -23.04
C GLY A 3 36.91 3.79 -22.56
N GLN A 4 35.66 3.45 -22.83
CA GLN A 4 34.49 4.18 -22.37
C GLN A 4 34.43 4.09 -20.84
N THR A 5 34.61 5.21 -20.13
CA THR A 5 34.87 5.22 -18.68
C THR A 5 33.64 4.93 -17.83
N ILE A 6 32.48 5.45 -18.25
CA ILE A 6 31.16 5.20 -17.66
C ILE A 6 30.28 4.52 -18.70
N GLN A 7 29.57 3.46 -18.31
CA GLN A 7 28.67 2.72 -19.19
C GLN A 7 27.40 2.27 -18.45
N LEU A 8 26.32 2.07 -19.20
CA LEU A 8 25.13 1.37 -18.71
C LEU A 8 25.45 -0.12 -18.60
N ASN A 9 25.04 -0.79 -17.52
CA ASN A 9 25.42 -2.18 -17.24
C ASN A 9 24.24 -3.16 -17.21
N GLU A 10 23.21 -2.87 -16.44
CA GLU A 10 22.06 -3.74 -16.24
C GLU A 10 20.79 -2.92 -16.03
N ILE A 11 19.68 -3.35 -16.63
CA ILE A 11 18.41 -2.61 -16.64
C ILE A 11 17.25 -3.56 -16.38
N VAL A 12 16.34 -3.14 -15.50
CA VAL A 12 15.06 -3.80 -15.23
C VAL A 12 13.94 -2.78 -15.45
N SER A 13 13.06 -3.05 -16.42
CA SER A 13 11.91 -2.18 -16.75
C SER A 13 10.59 -2.62 -16.10
N SER A 14 10.65 -3.66 -15.27
CA SER A 14 9.52 -4.16 -14.47
C SER A 14 10.09 -4.93 -13.29
N ASN A 15 10.31 -4.22 -12.20
CA ASN A 15 10.76 -4.79 -10.93
C ASN A 15 9.54 -5.08 -10.06
N ALA A 16 9.49 -6.25 -9.47
CA ALA A 16 8.36 -6.71 -8.69
C ALA A 16 8.78 -7.42 -7.39
N THR A 17 9.94 -8.07 -7.39
CA THR A 17 10.43 -8.82 -6.23
C THR A 17 11.94 -8.73 -6.01
N ILE A 18 12.71 -8.09 -6.91
CA ILE A 18 14.18 -8.14 -6.88
C ILE A 18 14.74 -7.22 -5.81
N ILE A 19 14.39 -5.93 -5.87
CA ILE A 19 14.91 -4.92 -4.96
C ILE A 19 13.82 -3.90 -4.63
N GLU A 20 13.66 -3.63 -3.34
CA GLU A 20 12.68 -2.70 -2.81
C GLU A 20 13.38 -1.35 -2.55
N ASP A 21 12.74 -0.25 -2.94
CA ASP A 21 13.23 1.10 -2.62
C ASP A 21 12.90 1.48 -1.16
N GLU A 22 13.37 2.65 -0.72
CA GLU A 22 13.19 3.08 0.66
C GLU A 22 11.74 3.42 1.05
N ASP A 23 10.80 3.49 0.10
CA ASP A 23 9.38 3.71 0.35
C ASP A 23 8.58 2.39 0.36
N GLY A 24 9.25 1.25 0.12
CA GLY A 24 8.61 -0.05 0.00
C GLY A 24 8.14 -0.39 -1.42
N ASP A 25 8.53 0.40 -2.43
CA ASP A 25 8.13 0.19 -3.82
C ASP A 25 9.17 -0.61 -4.61
N TYR A 26 8.69 -1.46 -5.52
CA TYR A 26 9.53 -2.17 -6.49
C TYR A 26 9.60 -1.36 -7.79
N SER A 27 10.43 -0.32 -7.78
CA SER A 27 10.62 0.57 -8.94
C SER A 27 11.53 -0.03 -10.01
N ASP A 28 11.31 0.32 -11.26
CA ASP A 28 12.23 0.01 -12.38
C ASP A 28 13.61 0.61 -12.07
N TRP A 29 14.71 0.01 -12.55
CA TRP A 29 16.05 0.49 -12.21
C TRP A 29 17.08 0.32 -13.33
N ILE A 30 18.10 1.15 -13.24
CA ILE A 30 19.22 1.27 -14.18
C ILE A 30 20.51 1.20 -13.38
N GLU A 31 21.40 0.29 -13.75
CA GLU A 31 22.74 0.17 -13.19
C GLU A 31 23.79 0.76 -14.14
N ILE A 32 24.72 1.49 -13.55
CA ILE A 32 25.84 2.15 -14.21
C ILE A 32 27.14 1.58 -13.66
N TYR A 33 28.12 1.36 -14.54
CA TYR A 33 29.41 0.81 -14.19
C TYR A 33 30.55 1.77 -14.54
N ASN A 34 31.47 1.98 -13.59
CA ASN A 34 32.75 2.64 -13.84
C ASN A 34 33.81 1.61 -14.26
N SER A 35 34.13 1.59 -15.56
CA SER A 35 35.11 0.65 -16.13
C SER A 35 36.56 1.10 -15.96
N SER A 36 36.80 2.32 -15.50
CA SER A 36 38.14 2.90 -15.37
C SER A 36 38.87 2.41 -14.11
N GLU A 37 40.15 2.74 -14.01
CA GLU A 37 40.97 2.53 -12.80
C GLU A 37 40.89 3.74 -11.84
N ASP A 38 40.18 4.79 -12.23
CA ASP A 38 40.07 6.05 -11.48
C ASP A 38 38.66 6.21 -10.91
N ARG A 39 38.57 6.96 -9.80
CA ARG A 39 37.28 7.36 -9.24
C ARG A 39 36.68 8.47 -10.11
N ILE A 40 35.41 8.36 -10.48
CA ILE A 40 34.72 9.32 -11.37
C ILE A 40 33.69 10.12 -10.58
N GLU A 41 33.75 11.45 -10.71
CA GLU A 41 32.70 12.39 -10.26
C GLU A 41 31.58 12.44 -11.30
N MET A 42 30.34 12.24 -10.86
CA MET A 42 29.16 12.16 -11.73
C MET A 42 28.38 13.47 -11.79
N GLU A 43 28.73 14.49 -10.99
CA GLU A 43 28.05 15.79 -11.04
C GLU A 43 27.89 16.30 -12.48
N GLY A 44 26.65 16.62 -12.87
CA GLY A 44 26.33 17.17 -14.18
C GLY A 44 26.28 16.14 -15.33
N PHE A 45 26.51 14.85 -15.07
CA PHE A 45 26.21 13.80 -16.05
C PHE A 45 24.70 13.72 -16.26
N GLY A 46 24.27 13.43 -17.48
CA GLY A 46 22.85 13.27 -17.83
C GLY A 46 22.47 11.81 -18.00
N LEU A 47 21.32 11.40 -17.44
CA LEU A 47 20.63 10.14 -17.72
C LEU A 47 19.29 10.47 -18.38
N SER A 48 18.95 9.76 -19.45
CA SER A 48 17.69 10.00 -20.15
C SER A 48 17.16 8.76 -20.87
N ASP A 49 15.85 8.69 -21.01
CA ASP A 49 15.07 7.81 -21.87
C ASP A 49 14.73 8.48 -23.23
N ASP A 50 15.11 9.74 -23.41
CA ASP A 50 14.90 10.53 -24.63
C ASP A 50 16.24 11.02 -25.21
N PHE A 51 16.49 10.67 -26.46
CA PHE A 51 17.70 11.06 -27.20
C PHE A 51 17.78 12.55 -27.52
N ASP A 52 16.62 13.22 -27.60
CA ASP A 52 16.54 14.66 -27.85
C ASP A 52 16.72 15.46 -26.55
N GLU A 53 16.51 14.85 -25.38
CA GLU A 53 16.67 15.45 -24.05
C GLU A 53 17.77 14.74 -23.23
N LYS A 54 19.04 14.98 -23.57
CA LYS A 54 20.21 14.30 -22.94
C LYS A 54 20.37 14.50 -21.43
N TYR A 55 19.67 15.49 -20.86
CA TYR A 55 19.76 15.91 -19.46
C TYR A 55 18.41 15.85 -18.77
N LYS A 56 17.52 14.95 -19.20
CA LYS A 56 16.20 14.76 -18.57
C LYS A 56 16.33 14.55 -17.06
N TRP A 57 17.29 13.72 -16.64
CA TRP A 57 17.74 13.65 -15.25
C TRP A 57 19.24 13.92 -15.16
N ILE A 58 19.66 14.67 -14.14
CA ILE A 58 21.07 15.07 -13.94
C ILE A 58 21.55 14.48 -12.63
N PHE A 59 22.72 13.82 -12.66
CA PHE A 59 23.33 13.26 -11.45
C PHE A 59 23.73 14.37 -10.47
N PRO A 60 23.49 14.17 -9.16
CA PRO A 60 24.05 15.03 -8.12
C PRO A 60 25.57 14.78 -8.00
N SER A 61 26.24 15.51 -7.11
CA SER A 61 27.65 15.25 -6.76
C SER A 61 27.77 13.88 -6.07
N ILE A 62 28.19 12.87 -6.82
CA ILE A 62 28.39 11.50 -6.38
C ILE A 62 29.57 10.89 -7.11
N LYS A 63 30.36 10.08 -6.40
CA LYS A 63 31.56 9.47 -6.96
C LYS A 63 31.47 7.96 -7.04
N ILE A 64 31.70 7.40 -8.23
CA ILE A 64 31.77 5.95 -8.46
C ILE A 64 33.23 5.50 -8.41
N ASN A 65 33.55 4.55 -7.52
CA ASN A 65 34.89 3.98 -7.39
C ASN A 65 35.27 3.16 -8.65
N PRO A 66 36.57 2.92 -8.88
CA PRO A 66 37.02 2.02 -9.93
C PRO A 66 36.32 0.66 -9.85
N LYS A 67 35.92 0.11 -11.00
CA LYS A 67 35.28 -1.21 -11.10
C LYS A 67 34.03 -1.40 -10.23
N SER A 68 33.34 -0.31 -9.90
CA SER A 68 32.17 -0.31 -9.02
C SER A 68 30.89 0.07 -9.78
N TYR A 69 29.74 -0.27 -9.20
CA TYR A 69 28.41 -0.07 -9.76
C TYR A 69 27.67 1.05 -9.03
N LEU A 70 26.77 1.73 -9.72
CA LEU A 70 25.81 2.67 -9.15
C LEU A 70 24.43 2.33 -9.69
N MET A 71 23.47 2.09 -8.79
CA MET A 71 22.08 1.86 -9.15
C MET A 71 21.27 3.16 -9.03
N VAL A 72 20.40 3.38 -10.01
CA VAL A 72 19.42 4.47 -10.05
C VAL A 72 18.05 3.86 -10.31
N PHE A 73 17.09 4.08 -9.43
CA PHE A 73 15.69 3.74 -9.69
C PHE A 73 15.11 4.70 -10.73
N ALA A 74 14.52 4.17 -11.78
CA ALA A 74 13.68 4.89 -12.72
C ALA A 74 12.23 4.89 -12.21
N SER A 75 11.98 5.62 -11.12
CA SER A 75 10.68 5.62 -10.43
C SER A 75 9.80 6.84 -10.75
N GLY A 76 10.36 7.89 -11.35
CA GLY A 76 9.68 9.18 -11.49
C GLY A 76 9.72 10.06 -10.23
N LYS A 77 10.28 9.58 -9.11
CA LYS A 77 10.25 10.29 -7.81
C LYS A 77 11.27 11.45 -7.72
N ASN A 78 12.29 11.48 -8.58
CA ASN A 78 13.34 12.51 -8.62
C ASN A 78 14.06 12.77 -7.27
N LYS A 79 14.43 11.70 -6.55
CA LYS A 79 15.16 11.78 -5.28
C LYS A 79 16.66 11.75 -5.53
N LEU A 80 17.37 12.69 -4.94
CA LEU A 80 18.83 12.87 -5.08
C LEU A 80 19.59 12.48 -3.81
N ASP A 81 18.88 12.15 -2.73
CA ASP A 81 19.45 11.84 -1.43
C ASP A 81 20.03 10.42 -1.44
N TYR A 82 21.36 10.31 -1.61
CA TYR A 82 22.09 9.05 -1.64
C TYR A 82 23.09 8.96 -0.49
N VAL A 83 23.13 7.81 0.19
CA VAL A 83 24.11 7.50 1.23
C VAL A 83 24.99 6.36 0.72
N ALA A 84 26.25 6.68 0.45
CA ALA A 84 27.26 5.71 0.04
C ALA A 84 27.84 4.95 1.24
N SER A 85 28.04 5.64 2.37
CA SER A 85 28.60 5.04 3.58
C SER A 85 28.03 5.69 4.85
N TRP A 86 27.92 4.89 5.91
CA TRP A 86 27.46 5.31 7.23
C TRP A 86 28.63 5.33 8.22
N ASP A 87 28.72 6.37 9.04
CA ASP A 87 29.74 6.52 10.08
C ASP A 87 29.06 6.79 11.43
N ALA A 88 29.32 5.93 12.41
CA ALA A 88 28.86 6.14 13.77
C ALA A 88 29.70 7.25 14.44
N ILE A 89 29.15 8.46 14.51
CA ILE A 89 29.79 9.63 15.12
C ILE A 89 29.65 9.62 16.65
N ILE A 90 28.65 8.94 17.17
CA ILE A 90 28.48 8.70 18.60
C ILE A 90 28.03 7.26 18.79
N THR A 91 28.78 6.54 19.62
CA THR A 91 28.47 5.18 20.06
C THR A 91 28.33 5.11 21.57
N GLU A 92 27.94 3.94 22.08
CA GLU A 92 28.08 3.62 23.50
C GLU A 92 29.54 3.83 23.96
N SER A 93 29.74 4.10 25.25
CA SER A 93 31.06 4.31 25.88
C SER A 93 31.85 5.55 25.44
N ASP A 94 31.37 6.32 24.46
CA ASP A 94 31.95 7.63 24.12
C ASP A 94 31.86 8.58 25.33
N SER A 95 32.85 9.46 25.53
CA SER A 95 32.82 10.41 26.64
C SER A 95 31.93 11.62 26.34
N TRP A 96 31.10 12.02 27.31
CA TRP A 96 30.20 13.18 27.28
C TRP A 96 30.42 14.06 28.51
N TYR A 97 30.09 15.34 28.39
CA TYR A 97 29.89 16.20 29.55
C TYR A 97 28.47 16.02 30.06
N TYR A 98 28.31 15.89 31.38
CA TYR A 98 26.99 15.70 31.98
C TYR A 98 26.79 16.47 33.29
N HIS A 99 25.53 16.66 33.64
CA HIS A 99 25.05 17.31 34.86
C HIS A 99 23.84 16.58 35.41
N VAL A 100 23.91 16.17 36.68
CA VAL A 100 22.78 15.56 37.39
C VAL A 100 21.86 16.69 37.84
N GLY A 101 20.56 16.59 37.53
CA GLY A 101 19.56 17.66 37.65
C GLY A 101 19.16 18.05 39.07
N LYS A 102 20.15 18.46 39.89
CA LYS A 102 19.95 19.07 41.22
C LYS A 102 19.66 20.57 41.13
N THR A 103 20.03 21.19 40.01
CA THR A 103 19.79 22.59 39.66
C THR A 103 19.64 22.71 38.14
N GLU A 104 18.97 23.76 37.69
CA GLU A 104 18.86 24.05 36.26
C GLU A 104 20.24 24.34 35.64
N PRO A 105 20.55 23.78 34.46
CA PRO A 105 21.66 24.23 33.63
C PRO A 105 21.53 25.70 33.19
N PRO A 106 22.63 26.36 32.77
CA PRO A 106 22.55 27.65 32.09
C PRO A 106 21.74 27.57 30.80
N ASP A 107 21.00 28.62 30.43
CA ASP A 107 20.09 28.63 29.27
C ASP A 107 20.74 28.21 27.93
N ASP A 108 22.04 28.44 27.76
CA ASP A 108 22.81 28.14 26.55
C ASP A 108 23.52 26.78 26.57
N TRP A 109 23.25 25.93 27.57
CA TRP A 109 23.99 24.69 27.81
C TRP A 109 24.01 23.74 26.59
N ALA A 110 22.92 23.72 25.81
CA ALA A 110 22.74 22.88 24.64
C ALA A 110 23.29 23.50 23.33
N GLU A 111 23.70 24.77 23.34
CA GLU A 111 24.19 25.52 22.17
C GLU A 111 25.69 25.83 22.27
N SER A 112 26.14 26.31 23.44
CA SER A 112 27.48 26.85 23.65
C SER A 112 28.58 25.85 23.33
N LEU A 113 29.61 26.21 22.55
CA LEU A 113 30.69 25.26 22.21
C LEU A 113 31.51 24.79 23.42
N ASN A 114 31.54 25.58 24.50
CA ASN A 114 32.22 25.20 25.73
C ASN A 114 31.23 24.52 26.68
N PRO A 115 31.63 23.42 27.37
CA PRO A 115 30.79 22.83 28.39
C PRO A 115 30.62 23.81 29.57
N PRO A 116 29.44 23.85 30.23
CA PRO A 116 29.25 24.73 31.37
C PRO A 116 30.20 24.38 32.53
N TYR A 117 30.56 25.40 33.31
CA TYR A 117 31.46 25.22 34.44
C TYR A 117 30.86 24.24 35.47
N GLY A 118 31.66 23.25 35.90
CA GLY A 118 31.26 22.28 36.92
C GLY A 118 30.59 21.01 36.40
N TRP A 119 30.41 20.87 35.09
CA TRP A 119 29.91 19.63 34.50
C TRP A 119 30.95 18.51 34.60
N ASN A 120 30.47 17.30 34.89
CA ASN A 120 31.29 16.10 34.98
C ASN A 120 31.55 15.51 33.60
N VAL A 121 32.52 14.59 33.49
CA VAL A 121 32.78 13.83 32.27
C VAL A 121 32.58 12.35 32.56
N GLY A 122 31.77 11.68 31.73
CA GLY A 122 31.45 10.26 31.88
C GLY A 122 31.27 9.59 30.51
N LYS A 123 31.28 8.27 30.49
CA LYS A 123 31.04 7.46 29.29
C LYS A 123 29.53 7.24 29.07
N SER A 124 29.07 7.32 27.83
CA SER A 124 27.68 7.05 27.42
C SER A 124 27.21 5.66 27.88
N GLY A 125 25.95 5.56 28.32
CA GLY A 125 25.51 4.55 29.29
C GLY A 125 25.36 5.18 30.66
N PHE A 126 24.47 6.16 30.80
CA PHE A 126 24.26 6.90 32.05
C PHE A 126 22.99 6.46 32.76
N GLY A 127 23.10 6.20 34.07
CA GLY A 127 21.95 5.72 34.80
C GLY A 127 22.24 5.27 36.23
N TYR A 128 21.25 4.63 36.83
CA TYR A 128 21.32 3.95 38.12
C TYR A 128 20.24 2.87 38.20
N GLY A 129 20.37 1.96 39.18
CA GLY A 129 19.30 1.00 39.54
C GLY A 129 19.43 -0.39 38.91
N ASP A 130 19.97 -0.50 37.70
CA ASP A 130 20.08 -1.74 36.92
C ASP A 130 21.49 -2.38 36.92
N ASN A 131 22.52 -1.65 37.36
CA ASN A 131 23.95 -2.02 37.37
C ASN A 131 24.54 -2.28 35.98
N ASP A 132 24.02 -1.63 34.95
CA ASP A 132 24.44 -1.94 33.59
C ASP A 132 24.92 -0.72 32.78
N ASP A 133 24.99 0.41 33.47
CA ASP A 133 25.53 1.69 33.02
C ASP A 133 27.06 1.76 33.02
N ASN A 134 27.60 2.43 32.00
CA ASN A 134 29.02 2.79 31.94
C ASN A 134 29.37 3.95 32.89
N THR A 135 28.40 4.80 33.22
CA THR A 135 28.51 5.89 34.19
C THR A 135 27.34 5.87 35.14
N ASN A 136 27.58 5.36 36.35
CA ASN A 136 26.60 5.40 37.44
C ASN A 136 26.44 6.84 37.96
N ILE A 137 25.21 7.30 38.10
CA ILE A 137 24.85 8.60 38.67
C ILE A 137 24.05 8.43 39.98
N ASP A 138 23.91 9.53 40.74
CA ASP A 138 23.00 9.55 41.90
C ASP A 138 21.53 9.54 41.43
N GLU A 139 20.63 8.96 42.25
CA GLU A 139 19.18 9.05 42.06
C GLU A 139 18.72 10.49 41.82
N THR A 140 17.96 10.70 40.74
CA THR A 140 17.57 12.03 40.27
C THR A 140 16.24 11.99 39.53
N ILE A 141 15.55 13.13 39.47
CA ILE A 141 14.42 13.31 38.55
C ILE A 141 14.94 13.48 37.13
N SER A 142 16.04 14.21 36.96
CA SER A 142 16.53 14.59 35.63
C SER A 142 18.05 14.47 35.50
N PHE A 143 18.47 14.22 34.27
CA PHE A 143 19.85 14.08 33.85
C PHE A 143 20.08 14.84 32.55
N TYR A 144 21.21 15.52 32.43
CA TYR A 144 21.58 16.31 31.26
C TYR A 144 22.93 15.87 30.73
N ALA A 145 23.04 15.64 29.43
CA ALA A 145 24.30 15.31 28.77
C ALA A 145 24.47 16.05 27.46
N ARG A 146 25.73 16.36 27.13
CA ARG A 146 26.10 16.97 25.85
C ARG A 146 27.46 16.52 25.32
N LYS A 147 27.61 16.56 23.99
CA LYS A 147 28.84 16.19 23.29
C LYS A 147 29.03 17.04 22.05
N SER A 148 30.28 17.46 21.84
CA SER A 148 30.69 18.11 20.59
C SER A 148 30.93 17.07 19.51
N ILE A 149 30.41 17.32 18.32
CA ILE A 149 30.63 16.52 17.11
C ILE A 149 31.29 17.40 16.05
N LEU A 150 32.23 16.82 15.29
CA LEU A 150 32.92 17.50 14.21
C LEU A 150 32.36 17.04 12.86
N ILE A 151 31.88 17.99 12.05
CA ILE A 151 31.48 17.77 10.66
C ILE A 151 32.46 18.55 9.79
N GLU A 152 33.35 17.85 9.08
CA GLU A 152 34.42 18.50 8.31
C GLU A 152 33.91 19.24 7.06
N ASP A 153 32.89 18.68 6.41
CA ASP A 153 32.36 19.19 5.15
C ASP A 153 30.88 18.79 5.07
N ILE A 154 30.00 19.78 5.18
CA ILE A 154 28.55 19.57 5.22
C ILE A 154 27.97 19.18 3.86
N GLU A 155 28.61 19.58 2.75
CA GLU A 155 28.16 19.24 1.39
C GLU A 155 28.31 17.74 1.09
N LYS A 156 29.07 17.02 1.92
CA LYS A 156 29.22 15.56 1.84
C LYS A 156 28.23 14.80 2.71
N VAL A 157 27.48 15.47 3.57
CA VAL A 157 26.53 14.85 4.49
C VAL A 157 25.16 14.75 3.82
N SER A 158 24.67 13.53 3.62
CA SER A 158 23.35 13.27 3.03
C SER A 158 22.27 13.10 4.09
N LYS A 159 22.59 12.41 5.19
CA LYS A 159 21.61 12.06 6.21
C LYS A 159 22.26 12.00 7.59
N ILE A 160 21.49 12.30 8.62
CA ILE A 160 21.91 12.19 10.02
C ILE A 160 20.79 11.52 10.81
N ILE A 161 21.15 10.49 11.57
CA ILE A 161 20.21 9.65 12.32
C ILE A 161 20.61 9.65 13.78
N PHE A 162 19.64 9.93 14.63
CA PHE A 162 19.76 9.86 16.07
C PHE A 162 19.00 8.65 16.59
N HIS A 163 19.61 7.94 17.53
CA HIS A 163 18.93 6.93 18.34
C HIS A 163 19.17 7.26 19.80
N ILE A 164 18.22 6.95 20.67
CA ILE A 164 18.41 7.10 22.10
C ILE A 164 17.68 5.97 22.82
N ASP A 165 18.42 5.27 23.68
CA ASP A 165 17.84 4.40 24.68
C ASP A 165 17.62 5.22 25.95
N PHE A 166 16.41 5.22 26.52
CA PHE A 166 16.06 6.12 27.62
C PHE A 166 14.99 5.55 28.55
N ASP A 167 14.95 6.08 29.77
CA ASP A 167 13.91 5.84 30.77
C ASP A 167 13.77 7.10 31.65
N ASP A 168 12.61 7.76 31.79
CA ASP A 168 11.26 7.47 31.26
C ASP A 168 10.85 8.40 30.09
N GLY A 169 11.53 9.54 29.97
CA GLY A 169 11.23 10.57 28.97
C GLY A 169 12.46 11.40 28.64
N TYR A 170 12.51 11.98 27.44
CA TYR A 170 13.66 12.77 27.02
C TYR A 170 13.29 13.97 26.15
N VAL A 171 14.24 14.91 26.05
CA VAL A 171 14.28 15.96 25.02
C VAL A 171 15.70 16.05 24.45
N ALA A 172 15.82 16.09 23.12
CA ALA A 172 17.08 16.14 22.40
C ALA A 172 17.22 17.43 21.58
N TYR A 173 18.44 17.96 21.57
CA TYR A 173 18.80 19.25 20.98
C TYR A 173 20.02 19.11 20.08
N LEU A 174 19.99 19.81 18.94
CA LEU A 174 21.14 20.00 18.06
C LEU A 174 21.41 21.49 17.93
N ASN A 175 22.60 21.92 18.33
CA ASN A 175 23.01 23.33 18.35
C ASN A 175 21.97 24.23 19.07
N GLY A 176 21.51 23.80 20.24
CA GLY A 176 20.51 24.52 21.05
C GLY A 176 19.05 24.37 20.58
N LYS A 177 18.81 23.82 19.39
CA LYS A 177 17.46 23.66 18.85
C LYS A 177 16.92 22.26 19.14
N GLU A 178 15.77 22.20 19.80
CA GLU A 178 15.06 20.95 20.08
C GLU A 178 14.60 20.30 18.77
N PHE A 179 14.94 19.02 18.55
CA PHE A 179 14.52 18.27 17.35
C PHE A 179 13.70 17.01 17.66
N SER A 180 13.72 16.53 18.90
CA SER A 180 12.94 15.36 19.32
C SER A 180 12.62 15.42 20.82
N ARG A 181 11.44 14.92 21.19
CA ARG A 181 11.06 14.65 22.58
C ARG A 181 10.10 13.46 22.67
N VAL A 182 10.15 12.75 23.78
CA VAL A 182 9.18 11.69 24.13
C VAL A 182 8.85 11.82 25.62
N ASN A 183 7.57 11.66 25.97
CA ASN A 183 7.05 11.73 27.35
C ASN A 183 7.32 13.06 28.10
N MET A 184 7.55 14.17 27.39
CA MET A 184 7.88 15.47 27.99
C MET A 184 6.89 16.59 27.64
N GLY A 185 5.62 16.25 27.41
CA GLY A 185 4.57 17.23 27.06
C GLY A 185 4.69 17.79 25.63
N LEU A 186 3.94 18.87 25.36
CA LEU A 186 3.85 19.49 24.03
C LEU A 186 5.20 20.06 23.57
N GLU A 187 5.50 19.96 22.27
CA GLU A 187 6.72 20.52 21.64
C GLU A 187 6.94 21.99 22.04
N GLY A 188 8.18 22.33 22.40
CA GLY A 188 8.56 23.69 22.83
C GLY A 188 8.03 24.13 24.20
N SER A 189 7.29 23.28 24.93
CA SER A 189 6.93 23.57 26.32
C SER A 189 8.16 23.55 27.23
N LEU A 190 8.14 24.39 28.27
CA LEU A 190 9.24 24.50 29.23
C LEU A 190 9.41 23.20 30.02
N VAL A 191 10.61 22.63 29.93
CA VAL A 191 11.07 21.48 30.71
C VAL A 191 12.19 21.94 31.62
N THR A 192 12.03 21.74 32.92
CA THR A 192 12.99 22.12 33.96
C THR A 192 13.53 20.87 34.64
N HIS A 193 14.60 20.98 35.43
CA HIS A 193 15.18 19.86 36.17
C HIS A 193 14.21 19.17 37.14
N THR A 194 13.10 19.82 37.50
CA THR A 194 12.04 19.26 38.35
C THR A 194 10.85 18.70 37.58
N THR A 195 10.80 18.85 36.26
CA THR A 195 9.75 18.30 35.41
C THR A 195 9.86 16.78 35.39
N ILE A 196 8.73 16.10 35.57
CA ILE A 196 8.63 14.63 35.49
C ILE A 196 8.13 14.19 34.12
N ALA A 197 8.48 12.97 33.71
CA ALA A 197 7.94 12.36 32.51
C ALA A 197 6.41 12.14 32.62
N THR A 198 5.71 12.24 31.50
CA THR A 198 4.23 12.12 31.43
C THR A 198 3.75 10.67 31.37
N ASP A 199 4.61 9.75 30.97
CA ASP A 199 4.33 8.31 30.88
C ASP A 199 5.57 7.50 31.28
N LEU A 200 5.41 6.18 31.41
CA LEU A 200 6.53 5.24 31.66
C LEU A 200 7.16 4.79 30.35
N HIS A 201 8.47 4.57 30.36
CA HIS A 201 9.20 3.94 29.26
C HIS A 201 10.47 3.26 29.78
N GLU A 202 10.67 1.99 29.44
CA GLU A 202 11.86 1.22 29.85
C GLU A 202 12.90 1.20 28.72
N ALA A 203 14.19 1.09 29.06
CA ALA A 203 15.26 0.97 28.09
C ALA A 203 15.23 -0.39 27.32
N ASP A 204 15.42 -0.34 26.00
CA ASP A 204 15.20 -1.45 25.08
C ASP A 204 16.44 -2.35 24.89
N ILE A 205 17.65 -1.79 24.96
CA ILE A 205 18.88 -2.49 24.53
C ILE A 205 19.12 -3.75 25.37
N LYS A 206 18.82 -3.69 26.67
CA LYS A 206 19.04 -4.80 27.62
C LYS A 206 18.05 -5.94 27.47
N SER A 207 16.83 -5.61 27.03
CA SER A 207 15.81 -6.59 26.66
C SER A 207 16.08 -7.25 25.29
N GLY A 208 17.19 -6.89 24.64
CA GLY A 208 17.63 -7.42 23.35
C GLY A 208 17.22 -6.57 22.15
N GLY A 209 16.42 -5.52 22.37
CA GLY A 209 15.96 -4.57 21.36
C GLY A 209 17.03 -3.55 20.95
N PHE A 210 16.60 -2.56 20.16
CA PHE A 210 17.38 -1.37 19.79
C PHE A 210 16.40 -0.23 19.50
N PRO A 211 16.69 1.03 19.90
CA PRO A 211 15.76 2.15 19.68
C PRO A 211 15.43 2.40 18.21
N ASP A 212 14.23 2.92 17.94
CA ASP A 212 13.83 3.32 16.59
C ASP A 212 14.64 4.55 16.08
N PRO A 213 14.89 4.64 14.76
CA PRO A 213 15.67 5.73 14.17
C PRO A 213 14.89 7.05 14.15
N ILE A 214 15.55 8.14 14.55
CA ILE A 214 15.05 9.52 14.42
C ILE A 214 15.88 10.23 13.34
N ILE A 215 15.28 10.47 12.18
CA ILE A 215 15.93 11.19 11.08
C ILE A 215 15.91 12.69 11.40
N ILE A 216 17.08 13.31 11.53
CA ILE A 216 17.19 14.75 11.77
C ILE A 216 17.07 15.48 10.42
N ASP A 217 16.01 16.27 10.27
CA ASP A 217 15.81 17.14 9.11
C ASP A 217 16.81 18.31 9.14
N MET A 218 17.89 18.20 8.36
CA MET A 218 18.95 19.20 8.29
C MET A 218 18.48 20.57 7.76
N LYS A 219 17.31 20.66 7.10
CA LYS A 219 16.74 21.96 6.72
C LYS A 219 16.10 22.67 7.91
N LYS A 220 15.50 21.90 8.83
CA LYS A 220 14.92 22.43 10.08
C LYS A 220 15.99 22.60 11.16
N PHE A 221 16.96 21.71 11.22
CA PHE A 221 18.00 21.64 12.24
C PHE A 221 19.39 21.61 11.58
N PRO A 222 19.85 22.75 11.05
CA PRO A 222 21.09 22.78 10.26
C PRO A 222 22.32 22.45 11.11
N LEU A 223 23.20 21.66 10.52
CA LEU A 223 24.56 21.49 10.99
C LEU A 223 25.41 22.70 10.57
N ASN A 224 26.45 22.96 11.35
CA ASN A 224 27.54 23.85 10.99
C ASN A 224 28.70 23.02 10.42
N GLU A 225 29.36 23.52 9.38
CA GLU A 225 30.70 23.03 9.04
C GLU A 225 31.63 23.35 10.22
N GLY A 226 32.29 22.34 10.76
CA GLY A 226 33.05 22.39 12.01
C GLY A 226 32.30 21.77 13.20
N MET A 227 32.43 22.41 14.36
CA MET A 227 31.91 21.87 15.63
C MET A 227 30.42 22.12 15.77
N ASN A 228 29.69 21.08 16.18
CA ASN A 228 28.27 21.11 16.53
C ASN A 228 28.08 20.51 17.91
N ILE A 229 26.98 20.85 18.59
CA ILE A 229 26.63 20.31 19.91
C ILE A 229 25.37 19.45 19.80
N LEU A 230 25.50 18.17 20.16
CA LEU A 230 24.35 17.31 20.47
C LEU A 230 24.15 17.31 21.98
N ALA A 231 22.92 17.52 22.41
CA ALA A 231 22.55 17.58 23.82
C ALA A 231 21.24 16.83 24.07
N VAL A 232 21.13 16.20 25.24
CA VAL A 232 19.94 15.46 25.66
C VAL A 232 19.66 15.74 27.14
N GLN A 233 18.38 15.79 27.50
CA GLN A 233 17.94 15.71 28.88
C GLN A 233 16.97 14.52 29.01
N VAL A 234 17.11 13.75 30.09
CA VAL A 234 16.28 12.59 30.41
C VAL A 234 15.63 12.81 31.77
N HIS A 235 14.38 12.39 31.92
CA HIS A 235 13.55 12.63 33.09
C HIS A 235 12.80 11.37 33.51
N ASN A 236 12.74 11.13 34.81
CA ASN A 236 11.92 10.09 35.43
C ASN A 236 10.49 10.57 35.65
N ARG A 237 9.54 9.63 35.61
CA ARG A 237 8.13 9.88 35.92
C ARG A 237 7.90 10.17 37.41
N SER A 238 8.76 9.66 38.28
CA SER A 238 8.60 9.80 39.73
C SER A 238 9.90 10.13 40.46
N LEU A 239 9.75 10.83 41.60
CA LEU A 239 10.81 11.13 42.55
C LEU A 239 11.43 9.89 43.22
N SER A 240 10.80 8.73 43.06
CA SER A 240 11.21 7.47 43.66
C SER A 240 11.38 6.39 42.59
N SER A 241 11.79 6.77 41.38
CA SER A 241 12.08 5.81 40.32
C SER A 241 13.16 4.84 40.77
N SER A 242 13.01 3.57 40.43
CA SER A 242 14.00 2.53 40.70
C SER A 242 15.29 2.74 39.91
N ASP A 243 15.18 3.41 38.77
CA ASP A 243 16.17 3.46 37.71
C ASP A 243 16.04 4.74 36.86
N LEU A 244 17.07 4.95 36.03
CA LEU A 244 17.14 5.90 34.93
C LEU A 244 18.15 5.34 33.95
N SER A 245 17.89 5.46 32.65
CA SER A 245 18.81 5.03 31.60
C SER A 245 18.94 6.09 30.51
N CYS A 246 20.15 6.28 29.96
CA CYS A 246 20.41 7.21 28.86
C CYS A 246 21.61 6.78 28.00
N ILE A 247 21.33 6.34 26.77
CA ILE A 247 22.34 5.96 25.78
C ILE A 247 22.04 6.62 24.42
N PRO A 248 22.57 7.82 24.14
CA PRO A 248 22.46 8.46 22.83
C PRO A 248 23.46 7.89 21.81
N PHE A 249 23.00 7.75 20.56
CA PHE A 249 23.78 7.39 19.38
C PHE A 249 23.54 8.40 18.26
N LEU A 250 24.56 8.61 17.42
CA LEU A 250 24.46 9.49 16.26
C LEU A 250 25.24 8.90 15.10
N THR A 251 24.56 8.71 13.98
CA THR A 251 25.12 8.13 12.76
C THR A 251 24.96 9.11 11.61
N VAL A 252 26.04 9.35 10.86
CA VAL A 252 26.05 10.28 9.71
C VAL A 252 26.27 9.49 8.43
N GLY A 253 25.39 9.70 7.47
CA GLY A 253 25.44 9.12 6.13
C GLY A 253 26.05 10.10 5.14
N TYR A 254 27.08 9.66 4.43
CA TYR A 254 27.80 10.47 3.45
C TYR A 254 27.46 10.08 2.02
N ASN A 255 27.43 11.04 1.09
CA ASN A 255 27.25 10.82 -0.36
C ASN A 255 28.47 10.19 -1.05
N PHE A 256 29.48 9.76 -0.29
CA PHE A 256 30.71 9.18 -0.79
C PHE A 256 31.22 8.08 0.15
N GLU A 257 31.96 7.12 -0.38
CA GLU A 257 32.66 6.11 0.42
C GLU A 257 33.74 6.75 1.29
N LYS A 258 33.49 6.85 2.59
CA LYS A 258 34.39 7.45 3.58
C LYS A 258 35.33 6.38 4.13
N LEU A 259 36.62 6.68 4.18
CA LEU A 259 37.62 5.80 4.79
C LEU A 259 37.66 6.01 6.32
N ASN A 260 37.99 4.96 7.06
CA ASN A 260 38.12 4.98 8.54
C ASN A 260 36.83 5.34 9.29
N ILE A 261 35.68 4.87 8.81
CA ILE A 261 34.42 4.98 9.54
C ILE A 261 34.43 4.13 10.81
N ARG A 262 33.60 4.48 11.79
CA ARG A 262 33.15 3.55 12.82
C ARG A 262 31.88 2.87 12.35
N ASP A 263 31.87 1.55 12.36
CA ASP A 263 30.68 0.78 11.98
C ASP A 263 29.54 1.08 12.97
N PRO A 264 28.33 1.42 12.47
CA PRO A 264 27.12 1.47 13.28
C PRO A 264 26.85 0.11 13.95
N ASP A 265 26.11 0.12 15.05
CA ASP A 265 25.72 -1.13 15.72
C ASP A 265 24.93 -2.01 14.73
N LEU A 266 25.21 -3.32 14.70
CA LEU A 266 24.55 -4.25 13.76
C LEU A 266 23.04 -4.36 13.98
N LYS A 267 22.53 -3.97 15.15
CA LYS A 267 21.10 -3.90 15.45
C LYS A 267 20.45 -2.58 15.03
N MET A 268 21.22 -1.55 14.67
CA MET A 268 20.67 -0.30 14.16
C MET A 268 19.98 -0.53 12.82
N SER A 269 18.72 -0.13 12.74
CA SER A 269 18.03 -0.02 11.46
C SER A 269 18.47 1.26 10.76
N LEU A 270 19.24 1.14 9.68
CA LEU A 270 19.63 2.26 8.84
C LEU A 270 18.82 2.22 7.53
N PRO A 271 18.22 3.34 7.11
CA PRO A 271 17.43 3.39 5.89
C PRO A 271 18.36 3.21 4.69
N ASN A 272 17.91 2.43 3.71
CA ASN A 272 18.48 2.50 2.37
C ASN A 272 18.25 3.90 1.79
N SER A 273 19.13 4.35 0.90
CA SER A 273 19.04 5.66 0.27
C SER A 273 19.49 5.51 -1.17
N TYR A 274 18.53 5.45 -2.09
CA TYR A 274 18.80 5.25 -3.51
C TYR A 274 18.58 6.54 -4.30
N LEU A 275 19.25 6.63 -5.46
CA LEU A 275 18.94 7.68 -6.42
C LEU A 275 17.68 7.31 -7.18
N HIS A 276 16.78 8.27 -7.37
CA HIS A 276 15.58 8.12 -8.19
C HIS A 276 15.58 9.14 -9.32
N SER A 277 15.47 8.67 -10.56
CA SER A 277 15.25 9.55 -11.70
C SER A 277 13.84 10.14 -11.69
N ASN A 278 13.64 11.17 -12.52
CA ASN A 278 12.33 11.80 -12.75
C ASN A 278 11.51 11.12 -13.86
N PHE A 279 11.92 9.94 -14.33
CA PHE A 279 11.21 9.18 -15.36
C PHE A 279 11.10 7.70 -14.98
N LYS A 280 10.27 6.94 -15.70
CA LYS A 280 10.07 5.49 -15.58
C LYS A 280 10.45 4.81 -16.88
N ILE A 281 10.68 3.50 -16.85
CA ILE A 281 11.05 2.76 -18.05
C ILE A 281 9.79 2.18 -18.74
N GLU A 282 9.65 2.37 -20.05
CA GLU A 282 8.59 1.77 -20.84
C GLU A 282 8.74 0.24 -20.93
N SER A 283 7.68 -0.50 -20.59
CA SER A 283 7.68 -1.97 -20.60
C SER A 283 7.74 -2.57 -22.02
N SER A 284 7.32 -1.84 -23.05
CA SER A 284 7.49 -2.20 -24.47
C SER A 284 8.94 -2.07 -24.95
N GLY A 285 9.78 -1.40 -24.16
CA GLY A 285 11.15 -1.09 -24.48
C GLY A 285 11.30 0.28 -25.11
N GLU A 286 12.42 0.91 -24.77
CA GLU A 286 12.80 2.24 -25.21
C GLU A 286 14.32 2.36 -25.25
N LYS A 287 14.82 3.57 -25.38
CA LYS A 287 16.23 3.87 -25.53
C LYS A 287 16.73 4.65 -24.31
N LEU A 288 17.72 4.10 -23.61
CA LEU A 288 18.38 4.78 -22.50
C LEU A 288 19.75 5.31 -22.93
N ILE A 289 20.10 6.50 -22.46
CA ILE A 289 21.39 7.14 -22.70
C ILE A 289 22.01 7.68 -21.41
N ILE A 290 23.33 7.65 -21.37
CA ILE A 290 24.12 8.39 -20.38
C ILE A 290 25.09 9.33 -21.11
N SER A 291 25.13 10.59 -20.68
CA SER A 291 25.92 11.65 -21.31
C SER A 291 26.79 12.39 -20.30
N ASN A 292 27.92 12.93 -20.76
CA ASN A 292 28.81 13.74 -19.92
C ASN A 292 28.32 15.21 -19.82
N PRO A 293 28.90 16.04 -18.92
CA PRO A 293 28.47 17.43 -18.72
C PRO A 293 28.60 18.35 -19.95
N ILE A 294 29.31 17.94 -21.01
CA ILE A 294 29.46 18.71 -22.25
C ILE A 294 28.55 18.22 -23.39
N GLY A 295 27.67 17.24 -23.13
CA GLY A 295 26.60 16.82 -24.04
C GLY A 295 26.98 15.67 -24.97
N THR A 296 28.13 15.03 -24.72
CA THR A 296 28.56 13.85 -25.46
C THR A 296 27.91 12.61 -24.85
N ILE A 297 27.20 11.83 -25.68
CA ILE A 297 26.67 10.53 -25.26
C ILE A 297 27.84 9.59 -25.01
N LEU A 298 27.97 9.12 -23.78
CA LEU A 298 28.97 8.17 -23.39
C LEU A 298 28.54 6.76 -23.73
N ASP A 299 27.32 6.35 -23.38
CA ASP A 299 26.73 5.04 -23.69
C ASP A 299 25.24 5.14 -24.02
N SER A 300 24.73 4.10 -24.69
CA SER A 300 23.30 3.97 -24.98
C SER A 300 22.89 2.52 -25.17
N VAL A 301 21.64 2.20 -24.84
CA VAL A 301 21.06 0.87 -25.05
C VAL A 301 19.58 0.97 -25.39
N SER A 302 19.10 0.07 -26.25
CA SER A 302 17.67 -0.17 -26.42
C SER A 302 17.25 -1.33 -25.52
N THR A 303 16.35 -1.08 -24.57
CA THR A 303 15.91 -2.07 -23.58
C THR A 303 15.12 -3.20 -24.25
N GLY A 304 14.25 -2.86 -25.21
CA GLY A 304 13.30 -3.81 -25.78
C GLY A 304 12.35 -4.37 -24.71
N LEU A 305 11.61 -5.42 -25.03
CA LEU A 305 10.75 -6.07 -24.05
C LEU A 305 11.59 -6.83 -23.02
N ILE A 306 11.55 -6.38 -21.77
CA ILE A 306 12.15 -7.06 -20.62
C ILE A 306 11.00 -7.60 -19.75
N PRO A 307 10.84 -8.93 -19.60
CA PRO A 307 9.80 -9.47 -18.74
C PRO A 307 10.00 -9.09 -17.28
N THR A 308 8.92 -9.12 -16.49
CA THR A 308 8.99 -8.80 -15.06
C THR A 308 10.01 -9.66 -14.31
N ASP A 309 10.77 -9.02 -13.43
CA ASP A 309 11.89 -9.59 -12.67
C ASP A 309 12.95 -10.27 -13.55
N LYS A 310 13.13 -9.75 -14.77
CA LYS A 310 14.25 -10.06 -15.67
C LYS A 310 15.01 -8.78 -15.94
N SER A 311 16.25 -8.92 -16.37
CA SER A 311 17.08 -7.78 -16.75
C SER A 311 17.63 -7.93 -18.14
N ARG A 312 17.91 -6.80 -18.76
CA ARG A 312 18.81 -6.71 -19.89
C ARG A 312 20.13 -6.19 -19.37
N GLY A 313 21.20 -6.95 -19.54
CA GLY A 313 22.51 -6.63 -18.98
C GLY A 313 23.67 -6.91 -19.94
N ARG A 314 24.84 -6.34 -19.64
CA ARG A 314 26.11 -6.68 -20.30
C ARG A 314 26.71 -7.93 -19.69
N ILE A 315 27.08 -8.91 -20.50
CA ILE A 315 27.80 -10.11 -20.01
C ILE A 315 29.17 -9.66 -19.48
N GLN A 316 29.43 -9.83 -18.18
CA GLN A 316 30.72 -9.45 -17.55
C GLN A 316 31.20 -8.04 -17.97
N GLU A 317 30.30 -7.05 -17.90
CA GLU A 317 30.57 -5.63 -18.21
C GLU A 317 31.11 -5.41 -19.64
N SER A 318 30.97 -6.40 -20.53
CA SER A 318 31.47 -6.38 -21.90
C SER A 318 30.59 -5.55 -22.84
N LYS A 319 30.95 -5.50 -24.12
CA LYS A 319 30.11 -4.83 -25.13
C LYS A 319 28.83 -5.59 -25.48
N THR A 320 28.72 -6.84 -25.06
CA THR A 320 27.64 -7.76 -25.45
C THR A 320 26.48 -7.68 -24.46
N TRP A 321 25.32 -7.28 -24.95
CA TRP A 321 24.07 -7.28 -24.20
C TRP A 321 23.32 -8.61 -24.36
N SER A 322 22.71 -9.09 -23.28
CA SER A 322 21.88 -10.28 -23.23
C SER A 322 20.72 -10.08 -22.24
N LEU A 323 19.73 -10.97 -22.29
CA LEU A 323 18.65 -11.01 -21.31
C LEU A 323 19.02 -12.00 -20.20
N PHE A 324 18.75 -11.68 -18.94
CA PHE A 324 19.05 -12.54 -17.79
C PHE A 324 17.79 -12.88 -17.01
N ASP A 325 17.68 -14.15 -16.59
CA ASP A 325 16.55 -14.62 -15.77
C ASP A 325 16.68 -14.21 -14.30
N SER A 326 17.91 -13.98 -13.84
CA SER A 326 18.24 -13.55 -12.49
C SER A 326 19.09 -12.28 -12.56
N PRO A 327 18.49 -11.11 -12.30
CA PRO A 327 19.22 -9.85 -12.26
C PRO A 327 20.25 -9.78 -11.12
N THR A 328 21.31 -8.99 -11.27
CA THR A 328 22.45 -8.95 -10.34
C THR A 328 22.83 -7.53 -9.91
N PRO A 329 21.92 -6.76 -9.27
CA PRO A 329 22.19 -5.39 -8.87
C PRO A 329 23.41 -5.30 -7.94
N GLY A 330 24.30 -4.36 -8.24
CA GLY A 330 25.56 -4.11 -7.55
C GLY A 330 26.67 -5.12 -7.86
N SER A 331 26.51 -5.98 -8.86
CA SER A 331 27.41 -7.10 -9.15
C SER A 331 27.56 -7.39 -10.65
N SER A 332 28.58 -8.18 -11.00
CA SER A 332 28.81 -8.57 -12.41
C SER A 332 27.77 -9.57 -12.92
N ASN A 333 27.27 -9.36 -14.14
CA ASN A 333 26.27 -10.24 -14.76
C ASN A 333 26.92 -11.56 -15.26
N VAL A 334 27.08 -12.53 -14.37
CA VAL A 334 27.71 -13.84 -14.65
C VAL A 334 26.73 -15.00 -14.75
N THR A 335 25.42 -14.74 -14.61
CA THR A 335 24.36 -15.76 -14.69
C THR A 335 24.12 -16.21 -16.14
N TYR A 336 23.41 -17.32 -16.32
CA TYR A 336 23.07 -17.79 -17.67
C TYR A 336 22.22 -16.74 -18.39
N SER A 337 22.58 -16.45 -19.63
CA SER A 337 21.96 -15.40 -20.42
C SER A 337 21.26 -15.93 -21.66
N TYR A 338 20.27 -15.17 -22.14
CA TYR A 338 19.40 -15.53 -23.24
C TYR A 338 19.53 -14.52 -24.38
N GLN A 339 19.36 -15.00 -25.61
CA GLN A 339 19.40 -14.16 -26.82
C GLN A 339 18.19 -13.22 -26.91
N GLY A 340 17.07 -13.61 -26.30
CA GLY A 340 15.86 -12.82 -26.26
C GLY A 340 14.72 -13.56 -25.57
N PHE A 341 13.52 -13.02 -25.75
CA PHE A 341 12.27 -13.51 -25.19
C PHE A 341 11.33 -13.93 -26.32
N LEU A 342 10.81 -15.15 -26.27
CA LEU A 342 9.90 -15.65 -27.31
C LEU A 342 8.56 -14.92 -27.28
N SER A 343 8.02 -14.66 -28.47
CA SER A 343 6.63 -14.23 -28.63
C SER A 343 5.64 -15.29 -28.17
N ASP A 344 4.40 -14.88 -27.94
CA ASP A 344 3.35 -15.78 -27.49
C ASP A 344 2.86 -16.70 -28.64
N PRO A 345 2.52 -17.97 -28.35
CA PRO A 345 1.84 -18.83 -29.32
C PRO A 345 0.43 -18.32 -29.63
N ASN A 346 -0.03 -18.49 -30.85
CA ASN A 346 -1.40 -18.19 -31.26
C ASN A 346 -2.28 -19.44 -31.13
N ILE A 347 -3.40 -19.32 -30.42
CA ILE A 347 -4.43 -20.37 -30.31
C ILE A 347 -5.59 -19.98 -31.24
N SER A 348 -5.98 -20.87 -32.16
CA SER A 348 -6.84 -20.52 -33.29
C SER A 348 -8.31 -20.25 -32.96
N ILE A 349 -8.77 -20.60 -31.75
CA ILE A 349 -10.15 -20.43 -31.31
C ILE A 349 -10.15 -19.70 -29.98
N GLU A 350 -10.90 -18.60 -29.92
CA GLU A 350 -10.99 -17.71 -28.78
C GLU A 350 -11.74 -18.32 -27.59
N THR A 351 -11.69 -17.65 -26.44
CA THR A 351 -12.47 -18.01 -25.26
C THR A 351 -13.95 -17.79 -25.48
N GLY A 352 -14.79 -18.69 -24.99
CA GLY A 352 -16.24 -18.53 -25.11
C GLY A 352 -17.07 -19.77 -24.80
N PHE A 353 -18.36 -19.63 -25.10
CA PHE A 353 -19.38 -20.67 -24.96
C PHE A 353 -19.61 -21.40 -26.29
N TYR A 354 -19.65 -22.73 -26.24
CA TYR A 354 -19.67 -23.61 -27.40
C TYR A 354 -20.67 -24.74 -27.25
N ASN A 355 -21.52 -24.92 -28.25
CA ASN A 355 -22.53 -26.00 -28.29
C ASN A 355 -22.07 -27.24 -29.09
N LEU A 356 -20.93 -27.13 -29.78
CA LEU A 356 -20.36 -28.17 -30.63
C LEU A 356 -18.86 -28.33 -30.32
N SER A 357 -18.32 -29.52 -30.56
CA SER A 357 -16.88 -29.79 -30.41
C SER A 357 -16.04 -28.81 -31.23
N GLN A 358 -14.99 -28.27 -30.62
CA GLN A 358 -14.04 -27.36 -31.22
C GLN A 358 -12.76 -28.10 -31.59
N ASN A 359 -12.17 -27.79 -32.75
CA ASN A 359 -10.89 -28.34 -33.17
C ASN A 359 -9.84 -27.22 -33.23
N VAL A 360 -9.05 -27.12 -32.18
CA VAL A 360 -8.14 -26.00 -31.91
C VAL A 360 -6.76 -26.29 -32.48
N ASN A 361 -6.21 -25.33 -33.24
CA ASN A 361 -4.83 -25.33 -33.66
C ASN A 361 -4.01 -24.35 -32.82
N ILE A 362 -2.74 -24.67 -32.57
CA ILE A 362 -1.78 -23.77 -31.94
C ILE A 362 -0.65 -23.54 -32.93
N SER A 363 -0.19 -22.30 -33.05
CA SER A 363 0.89 -21.93 -33.96
C SER A 363 1.83 -20.93 -33.30
N HIS A 364 3.04 -20.81 -33.83
CA HIS A 364 4.03 -19.83 -33.40
C HIS A 364 4.76 -19.30 -34.63
N GLN A 365 5.17 -18.03 -34.61
CA GLN A 365 5.81 -17.38 -35.77
C GLN A 365 7.24 -17.85 -36.03
N ASP A 366 7.94 -18.33 -35.00
CA ASP A 366 9.25 -18.98 -35.10
C ASP A 366 9.05 -20.49 -35.27
N GLU A 367 9.49 -21.03 -36.41
CA GLU A 367 9.38 -22.45 -36.77
C GLU A 367 10.25 -23.37 -35.91
N GLU A 368 11.29 -22.84 -35.24
CA GLU A 368 12.15 -23.58 -34.32
C GLU A 368 11.57 -23.65 -32.89
N ALA A 369 10.51 -22.89 -32.60
CA ALA A 369 9.89 -22.87 -31.28
C ALA A 369 9.03 -24.12 -31.07
N ILE A 370 9.25 -24.79 -29.93
CA ILE A 370 8.47 -25.96 -29.51
C ILE A 370 7.38 -25.51 -28.56
N ILE A 371 6.13 -25.80 -28.91
CA ILE A 371 4.95 -25.41 -28.12
C ILE A 371 4.57 -26.56 -27.18
N TYR A 372 4.39 -26.24 -25.91
CA TYR A 372 3.87 -27.15 -24.88
C TYR A 372 2.55 -26.63 -24.34
N TYR A 373 1.62 -27.54 -24.07
CA TYR A 373 0.27 -27.18 -23.64
C TYR A 373 -0.31 -28.10 -22.55
N THR A 374 -1.33 -27.59 -21.87
CA THR A 374 -2.15 -28.32 -20.90
C THR A 374 -3.63 -28.00 -21.15
N ILE A 375 -4.52 -28.90 -20.74
CA ILE A 375 -5.98 -28.78 -20.93
C ILE A 375 -6.76 -28.76 -19.59
N ASN A 376 -6.03 -28.62 -18.48
CA ASN A 376 -6.56 -28.63 -17.12
C ASN A 376 -6.28 -27.31 -16.37
N GLY A 377 -5.80 -26.27 -17.09
CA GLY A 377 -5.47 -24.96 -16.52
C GLY A 377 -4.12 -24.87 -15.79
N THR A 378 -3.33 -25.94 -15.68
CA THR A 378 -1.98 -25.85 -15.08
C THR A 378 -1.01 -25.08 -15.99
N VAL A 379 0.00 -24.42 -15.43
CA VAL A 379 1.01 -23.72 -16.25
C VAL A 379 1.81 -24.77 -17.05
N PRO A 380 1.86 -24.70 -18.40
CA PRO A 380 2.64 -25.63 -19.20
C PRO A 380 4.16 -25.42 -18.97
N ASP A 381 4.88 -26.54 -19.00
CA ASP A 381 6.33 -26.63 -18.94
C ASP A 381 6.84 -27.65 -19.98
N GLN A 382 8.15 -27.89 -20.04
CA GLN A 382 8.75 -28.85 -20.98
C GLN A 382 8.38 -30.32 -20.68
N ASN A 383 7.73 -30.61 -19.54
CA ASN A 383 7.19 -31.94 -19.21
C ASN A 383 5.73 -32.10 -19.62
N SER A 384 5.08 -31.02 -20.07
CA SER A 384 3.69 -31.00 -20.52
C SER A 384 3.55 -31.61 -21.92
N ASN A 385 2.33 -31.65 -22.47
CA ASN A 385 2.12 -32.21 -23.81
C ASN A 385 2.74 -31.28 -24.86
N GLN A 386 3.61 -31.82 -25.70
CA GLN A 386 4.09 -31.10 -26.88
C GLN A 386 2.98 -31.03 -27.93
N TYR A 387 2.75 -29.84 -28.49
CA TYR A 387 1.78 -29.67 -29.57
C TYR A 387 2.35 -30.19 -30.89
N VAL A 388 1.68 -31.20 -31.46
CA VAL A 388 2.05 -31.83 -32.74
C VAL A 388 0.87 -31.96 -33.71
N ASN A 389 -0.35 -32.03 -33.18
CA ASN A 389 -1.59 -32.19 -33.96
C ASN A 389 -2.68 -31.31 -33.34
N GLN A 390 -3.72 -31.04 -34.13
CA GLN A 390 -4.92 -30.34 -33.70
C GLN A 390 -5.54 -30.98 -32.45
N ILE A 391 -6.07 -30.15 -31.55
CA ILE A 391 -6.67 -30.58 -30.28
C ILE A 391 -8.20 -30.52 -30.40
N THR A 392 -8.89 -31.63 -30.14
CA THR A 392 -10.36 -31.65 -30.07
C THR A 392 -10.82 -31.37 -28.64
N ILE A 393 -11.66 -30.35 -28.47
CA ILE A 393 -12.27 -29.94 -27.20
C ILE A 393 -13.79 -30.09 -27.31
N ASN A 394 -14.40 -30.87 -26.42
CA ASN A 394 -15.83 -31.20 -26.46
C ASN A 394 -16.54 -31.12 -25.09
N LYS A 395 -15.87 -30.51 -24.12
CA LYS A 395 -16.34 -30.27 -22.75
C LYS A 395 -15.57 -29.10 -22.16
N ASN A 396 -16.05 -28.57 -21.03
CA ASN A 396 -15.38 -27.47 -20.33
C ASN A 396 -13.89 -27.74 -20.16
N THR A 397 -13.07 -26.87 -20.72
CA THR A 397 -11.61 -27.06 -20.83
C THR A 397 -10.91 -25.71 -20.75
N VAL A 398 -9.82 -25.65 -19.99
CA VAL A 398 -8.91 -24.50 -19.99
C VAL A 398 -7.63 -24.94 -20.68
N LEU A 399 -7.42 -24.45 -21.90
CA LEU A 399 -6.22 -24.69 -22.69
C LEU A 399 -5.18 -23.63 -22.34
N ARG A 400 -3.98 -24.06 -21.97
CA ARG A 400 -2.84 -23.15 -21.76
C ARG A 400 -1.67 -23.60 -22.60
N ALA A 401 -1.00 -22.67 -23.28
CA ALA A 401 0.14 -22.96 -24.15
C ALA A 401 1.30 -21.98 -23.93
N THR A 402 2.53 -22.47 -24.05
CA THR A 402 3.77 -21.67 -24.01
C THR A 402 4.77 -22.24 -25.01
N ALA A 403 5.66 -21.41 -25.53
CA ALA A 403 6.69 -21.79 -26.49
C ALA A 403 8.07 -21.78 -25.84
N PHE A 404 8.92 -22.73 -26.21
CA PHE A 404 10.31 -22.86 -25.77
C PHE A 404 11.25 -22.94 -26.98
N LYS A 405 12.45 -22.39 -26.83
CA LYS A 405 13.55 -22.48 -27.81
C LYS A 405 14.87 -22.43 -27.07
N GLU A 406 15.83 -23.24 -27.49
CA GLU A 406 17.16 -23.27 -26.88
C GLU A 406 17.84 -21.89 -26.98
N GLY A 407 18.42 -21.41 -25.87
CA GLY A 407 19.07 -20.09 -25.79
C GLY A 407 18.12 -18.88 -25.70
N TRP A 408 16.80 -19.11 -25.59
CA TRP A 408 15.78 -18.06 -25.46
C TRP A 408 14.95 -18.24 -24.20
N LEU A 409 14.50 -17.13 -23.60
CA LEU A 409 13.47 -17.21 -22.57
C LEU A 409 12.15 -17.69 -23.21
N LYS A 410 11.46 -18.59 -22.52
CA LYS A 410 10.14 -19.10 -22.93
C LYS A 410 9.14 -17.95 -23.11
N SER A 411 8.12 -18.15 -23.94
CA SER A 411 7.06 -17.17 -24.12
C SER A 411 6.21 -16.99 -22.86
N ARG A 412 5.32 -15.99 -22.85
CA ARG A 412 4.23 -15.98 -21.85
C ARG A 412 3.31 -17.17 -22.08
N THR A 413 2.50 -17.46 -21.08
CA THR A 413 1.47 -18.51 -21.20
C THR A 413 0.19 -17.90 -21.74
N VAL A 414 -0.23 -18.33 -22.93
CA VAL A 414 -1.54 -17.98 -23.48
C VAL A 414 -2.58 -18.94 -22.93
N THR A 415 -3.70 -18.42 -22.46
CA THR A 415 -4.80 -19.18 -21.86
C THR A 415 -6.07 -18.94 -22.68
N LYS A 416 -6.86 -19.99 -22.90
CA LYS A 416 -8.19 -19.93 -23.49
C LYS A 416 -9.15 -20.87 -22.76
N SER A 417 -10.34 -20.37 -22.44
CA SER A 417 -11.41 -21.08 -21.75
C SER A 417 -12.54 -21.45 -22.72
N TYR A 418 -12.78 -22.75 -22.86
CA TYR A 418 -13.86 -23.29 -23.70
C TYR A 418 -14.95 -23.86 -22.81
N ILE A 419 -16.14 -23.27 -22.83
CA ILE A 419 -17.26 -23.65 -21.97
C ILE A 419 -18.38 -24.27 -22.80
N PHE A 420 -18.92 -25.39 -22.34
CA PHE A 420 -19.99 -26.18 -22.98
C PHE A 420 -21.26 -26.20 -22.11
N ASP A 421 -21.42 -25.16 -21.30
CA ASP A 421 -22.64 -24.85 -20.57
C ASP A 421 -23.50 -23.89 -21.43
N ASN A 422 -24.73 -23.64 -20.99
CA ASN A 422 -25.57 -22.64 -21.66
C ASN A 422 -24.90 -21.27 -21.57
N ASP A 423 -24.82 -20.58 -22.71
CA ASP A 423 -24.49 -19.16 -22.74
C ASP A 423 -25.67 -18.36 -22.17
N TYR A 424 -25.37 -17.34 -21.40
CA TYR A 424 -26.37 -16.53 -20.74
C TYR A 424 -25.93 -15.04 -20.74
N ASP A 425 -26.89 -14.11 -20.77
CA ASP A 425 -26.67 -12.65 -20.96
C ASP A 425 -25.96 -11.88 -19.80
N LEU A 426 -25.20 -12.55 -18.92
CA LEU A 426 -24.37 -11.90 -17.91
C LEU A 426 -22.90 -11.88 -18.34
N PRO A 427 -22.14 -10.84 -17.95
CA PRO A 427 -20.69 -10.84 -18.06
C PRO A 427 -20.11 -12.09 -17.41
N SER A 428 -19.28 -12.79 -18.18
CA SER A 428 -18.65 -14.04 -17.80
C SER A 428 -17.19 -13.80 -17.48
N PHE A 429 -16.81 -14.14 -16.26
CA PHE A 429 -15.44 -14.10 -15.78
C PHE A 429 -14.89 -15.53 -15.77
N PHE A 430 -13.80 -15.77 -16.49
CA PHE A 430 -13.06 -17.03 -16.47
C PHE A 430 -11.76 -16.81 -15.71
N LEU A 431 -11.68 -17.41 -14.53
CA LEU A 431 -10.53 -17.32 -13.65
C LEU A 431 -9.74 -18.63 -13.72
N THR A 432 -8.54 -18.57 -14.26
CA THR A 432 -7.61 -19.68 -14.33
C THR A 432 -6.54 -19.54 -13.25
N VAL A 433 -6.47 -20.53 -12.35
CA VAL A 433 -5.61 -20.52 -11.16
C VAL A 433 -4.88 -21.85 -11.04
N LYS A 434 -3.68 -21.81 -10.45
CA LYS A 434 -2.97 -23.05 -10.09
C LYS A 434 -3.79 -23.80 -9.03
N PRO A 435 -4.25 -25.05 -9.29
CA PRO A 435 -5.12 -25.77 -8.36
C PRO A 435 -4.52 -25.91 -6.94
N GLN A 436 -3.20 -26.04 -6.85
CA GLN A 436 -2.48 -26.08 -5.58
C GLN A 436 -2.68 -24.81 -4.73
N ASP A 437 -2.61 -23.63 -5.36
CA ASP A 437 -2.70 -22.34 -4.65
C ASP A 437 -4.12 -22.02 -4.20
N PHE A 438 -5.14 -22.66 -4.78
CA PHE A 438 -6.54 -22.43 -4.44
C PHE A 438 -7.13 -23.54 -3.57
N PHE A 439 -6.85 -24.80 -3.88
CA PHE A 439 -7.61 -25.94 -3.38
C PHE A 439 -6.78 -26.98 -2.62
N HIS A 440 -5.46 -26.84 -2.55
CA HIS A 440 -4.68 -27.75 -1.72
C HIS A 440 -5.03 -27.58 -0.24
N PRO A 441 -5.20 -28.66 0.53
CA PRO A 441 -5.53 -28.56 1.96
C PRO A 441 -4.62 -27.60 2.74
N ASP A 442 -3.30 -27.67 2.53
CA ASP A 442 -2.37 -26.89 3.36
C ASP A 442 -2.08 -25.47 2.84
N SER A 443 -2.11 -25.25 1.53
CA SER A 443 -1.65 -24.00 0.88
C SER A 443 -2.72 -23.29 0.08
N GLY A 444 -3.87 -23.93 -0.15
CA GLY A 444 -4.97 -23.40 -0.93
C GLY A 444 -5.68 -22.27 -0.21
N ILE A 445 -5.81 -21.10 -0.85
CA ILE A 445 -6.47 -19.93 -0.26
C ILE A 445 -7.99 -20.08 -0.17
N TYR A 446 -8.60 -21.03 -0.89
CA TYR A 446 -10.06 -21.20 -0.95
C TYR A 446 -10.60 -22.20 0.09
N VAL A 447 -9.71 -22.93 0.78
CA VAL A 447 -10.04 -24.04 1.68
C VAL A 447 -9.84 -23.70 3.15
N LYS A 448 -10.37 -24.54 4.05
CA LYS A 448 -10.17 -24.39 5.50
C LYS A 448 -8.71 -24.58 5.88
N GLY A 449 -8.09 -25.67 5.41
CA GLY A 449 -6.76 -26.07 5.84
C GLY A 449 -6.67 -26.53 7.29
N PRO A 450 -5.47 -26.90 7.75
CA PRO A 450 -5.29 -27.67 8.98
C PRO A 450 -5.54 -26.87 10.27
N ASN A 451 -5.43 -25.54 10.21
CA ASN A 451 -5.49 -24.66 11.38
C ASN A 451 -6.88 -24.05 11.60
N ALA A 452 -7.88 -24.47 10.84
CA ALA A 452 -9.23 -23.92 10.93
C ALA A 452 -9.96 -24.39 12.19
N GLU A 453 -10.54 -23.45 12.92
CA GLU A 453 -11.51 -23.76 13.98
C GLU A 453 -12.76 -24.46 13.42
N ASN A 454 -13.51 -25.13 14.30
CA ASN A 454 -14.72 -25.87 13.92
C ASN A 454 -15.96 -24.98 13.76
N SER A 455 -16.04 -23.87 14.50
CA SER A 455 -17.15 -22.93 14.46
C SER A 455 -17.01 -21.97 13.31
N TYR A 456 -18.11 -21.65 12.61
CA TYR A 456 -18.15 -20.53 11.67
C TYR A 456 -17.77 -19.23 12.42
N PRO A 457 -16.91 -18.36 11.85
CA PRO A 457 -16.45 -18.34 10.47
C PRO A 457 -15.10 -19.05 10.21
N TYR A 458 -14.75 -20.03 11.07
CA TYR A 458 -13.58 -20.91 10.97
C TYR A 458 -12.26 -20.12 11.04
N PHE A 459 -12.07 -19.36 12.12
CA PHE A 459 -10.82 -18.61 12.32
C PHE A 459 -9.59 -19.53 12.24
N GLY A 460 -8.46 -18.98 11.80
CA GLY A 460 -7.24 -19.76 11.51
C GLY A 460 -7.24 -20.49 10.17
N ALA A 461 -8.37 -20.56 9.46
CA ALA A 461 -8.43 -21.15 8.13
C ALA A 461 -7.54 -20.43 7.09
N ASN A 462 -7.15 -21.12 6.01
CA ASN A 462 -6.29 -20.55 4.98
C ASN A 462 -6.88 -19.30 4.31
N PHE A 463 -8.21 -19.24 4.13
CA PHE A 463 -8.88 -18.05 3.60
C PHE A 463 -8.78 -16.80 4.50
N TRP A 464 -8.32 -16.93 5.76
CA TRP A 464 -8.04 -15.81 6.66
C TRP A 464 -6.62 -15.26 6.53
N LYS A 465 -5.68 -15.97 5.89
CA LYS A 465 -4.24 -15.60 5.84
C LYS A 465 -3.93 -14.39 4.96
N ASP A 466 -4.93 -13.80 4.34
CA ASP A 466 -4.83 -12.58 3.53
C ASP A 466 -3.75 -12.62 2.41
N ILE A 467 -3.59 -13.80 1.81
CA ILE A 467 -2.56 -14.08 0.79
C ILE A 467 -3.09 -13.81 -0.63
N GLU A 468 -2.31 -13.06 -1.40
CA GLU A 468 -2.51 -12.87 -2.85
C GLU A 468 -1.82 -13.99 -3.65
N LYS A 469 -2.48 -14.49 -4.69
CA LYS A 469 -1.99 -15.56 -5.57
C LYS A 469 -2.07 -15.12 -7.03
N PRO A 470 -1.22 -15.67 -7.92
CA PRO A 470 -1.33 -15.41 -9.35
C PRO A 470 -2.59 -16.07 -9.94
N ALA A 471 -3.22 -15.38 -10.87
CA ALA A 471 -4.30 -15.89 -11.70
C ALA A 471 -4.22 -15.32 -13.11
N HIS A 472 -4.85 -16.00 -14.05
CA HIS A 472 -5.19 -15.45 -15.36
C HIS A 472 -6.69 -15.21 -15.41
N ILE A 473 -7.10 -14.02 -15.84
CA ILE A 473 -8.50 -13.64 -16.01
C ILE A 473 -8.80 -13.45 -17.49
N GLU A 474 -9.93 -14.00 -17.92
CA GLU A 474 -10.56 -13.70 -19.19
C GLU A 474 -11.99 -13.23 -18.92
N ILE A 475 -12.44 -12.21 -19.65
CA ILE A 475 -13.77 -11.63 -19.54
C ILE A 475 -14.43 -11.75 -20.91
N LEU A 476 -15.68 -12.21 -20.91
CA LEU A 476 -16.56 -12.15 -22.07
C LEU A 476 -17.87 -11.48 -21.64
N ASP A 477 -18.16 -10.33 -22.22
CA ASP A 477 -19.36 -9.55 -21.94
C ASP A 477 -20.49 -9.93 -22.91
N SER A 478 -21.74 -9.68 -22.51
CA SER A 478 -22.92 -10.06 -23.29
C SER A 478 -23.11 -9.24 -24.57
N ASN A 479 -22.36 -8.14 -24.73
CA ASN A 479 -22.29 -7.39 -25.99
C ASN A 479 -21.18 -7.88 -26.94
N GLY A 480 -20.40 -8.90 -26.54
CA GLY A 480 -19.28 -9.44 -27.31
C GLY A 480 -17.92 -8.81 -27.01
N ASP A 481 -17.87 -7.80 -26.13
CA ASP A 481 -16.58 -7.26 -25.66
C ASP A 481 -15.83 -8.33 -24.87
N SER A 482 -14.51 -8.37 -25.03
CA SER A 482 -13.66 -9.32 -24.29
C SER A 482 -12.37 -8.68 -23.82
N TYR A 483 -11.80 -9.25 -22.76
CA TYR A 483 -10.55 -8.80 -22.16
C TYR A 483 -9.81 -9.97 -21.53
N SER A 484 -8.48 -9.93 -21.52
CA SER A 484 -7.70 -10.90 -20.76
C SER A 484 -6.42 -10.29 -20.19
N ALA A 485 -6.04 -10.75 -19.01
CA ALA A 485 -4.81 -10.32 -18.34
C ALA A 485 -4.40 -11.35 -17.28
N ASP A 486 -3.10 -11.39 -16.98
CA ASP A 486 -2.64 -11.96 -15.73
C ASP A 486 -2.86 -10.98 -14.57
N ALA A 487 -3.22 -11.49 -13.39
CA ALA A 487 -3.66 -10.69 -12.26
C ALA A 487 -3.31 -11.34 -10.92
N GLY A 488 -3.31 -10.53 -9.86
CA GLY A 488 -3.34 -11.01 -8.49
C GLY A 488 -4.77 -11.31 -8.08
N VAL A 489 -4.99 -12.41 -7.36
CA VAL A 489 -6.28 -12.77 -6.77
C VAL A 489 -6.13 -13.06 -5.28
N LYS A 490 -7.09 -12.59 -4.50
CA LYS A 490 -7.13 -12.76 -3.04
C LYS A 490 -8.55 -12.99 -2.56
N ILE A 491 -8.71 -13.75 -1.48
CA ILE A 491 -10.01 -13.87 -0.82
C ILE A 491 -10.40 -12.51 -0.23
N PHE A 492 -11.62 -12.06 -0.52
CA PHE A 492 -12.16 -10.79 -0.03
C PHE A 492 -13.26 -10.98 1.02
N GLY A 493 -13.44 -9.98 1.87
CA GLY A 493 -14.49 -9.89 2.87
C GLY A 493 -13.99 -10.05 4.30
N ALA A 494 -14.92 -10.18 5.25
CA ALA A 494 -14.64 -10.48 6.65
C ALA A 494 -15.27 -11.83 7.01
N TRP A 495 -16.39 -11.86 7.73
CA TRP A 495 -17.08 -13.10 8.10
C TRP A 495 -17.53 -13.92 6.88
N SER A 496 -17.89 -13.24 5.78
CA SER A 496 -18.29 -13.87 4.52
C SER A 496 -17.22 -14.76 3.89
N ARG A 497 -15.95 -14.64 4.31
CA ARG A 497 -14.87 -15.59 3.97
C ARG A 497 -15.21 -17.03 4.39
N GLY A 498 -16.01 -17.21 5.45
CA GLY A 498 -16.44 -18.53 5.91
C GLY A 498 -17.44 -19.23 4.98
N HIS A 499 -18.09 -18.53 4.05
CA HIS A 499 -19.07 -19.12 3.12
C HIS A 499 -18.40 -20.01 2.07
N ALA A 500 -19.14 -20.97 1.52
CA ALA A 500 -18.59 -21.92 0.53
C ALA A 500 -18.18 -21.19 -0.76
N GLN A 501 -19.04 -20.31 -1.29
CA GLN A 501 -18.67 -19.36 -2.32
C GLN A 501 -17.93 -18.19 -1.67
N LYS A 502 -16.68 -17.95 -2.06
CA LYS A 502 -15.88 -16.82 -1.57
C LYS A 502 -16.07 -15.61 -2.47
N SER A 503 -15.93 -14.43 -1.88
CA SER A 503 -15.65 -13.21 -2.65
C SER A 503 -14.16 -13.16 -3.04
N LEU A 504 -13.86 -12.57 -4.18
CA LEU A 504 -12.50 -12.45 -4.71
C LEU A 504 -12.19 -10.98 -5.04
N SER A 505 -11.08 -10.47 -4.51
CA SER A 505 -10.47 -9.23 -5.03
C SER A 505 -9.45 -9.59 -6.10
N LEU A 506 -9.54 -8.91 -7.25
CA LEU A 506 -8.58 -9.02 -8.34
C LEU A 506 -7.78 -7.72 -8.42
N PHE A 507 -6.47 -7.84 -8.67
CA PHE A 507 -5.52 -6.73 -8.69
C PHE A 507 -4.67 -6.78 -9.95
N ALA A 508 -4.53 -5.64 -10.61
CA ALA A 508 -3.55 -5.44 -11.66
C ALA A 508 -2.21 -5.09 -11.00
N ARG A 509 -1.19 -5.91 -11.25
CA ARG A 509 0.14 -5.76 -10.66
C ARG A 509 1.18 -6.12 -11.70
N LYS A 510 2.20 -5.27 -11.87
CA LYS A 510 3.36 -5.53 -12.76
C LYS A 510 3.98 -6.92 -12.55
N LYS A 511 3.99 -7.41 -11.29
CA LYS A 511 4.48 -8.75 -10.90
C LYS A 511 3.73 -9.93 -11.53
N TYR A 512 2.48 -9.72 -11.93
CA TYR A 512 1.67 -10.76 -12.57
C TYR A 512 1.41 -10.45 -14.04
N GLY A 513 1.11 -9.19 -14.36
CA GLY A 513 0.69 -8.77 -15.69
C GLY A 513 0.68 -7.25 -15.79
N PRO A 514 -0.36 -6.62 -16.37
CA PRO A 514 -0.42 -5.16 -16.47
C PRO A 514 -0.55 -4.50 -15.09
N SER A 515 -0.14 -3.24 -14.99
CA SER A 515 -0.30 -2.40 -13.79
C SER A 515 -1.73 -1.92 -13.58
N SER A 516 -2.58 -2.03 -14.60
CA SER A 516 -3.99 -1.67 -14.55
C SER A 516 -4.82 -2.52 -15.53
N PHE A 517 -6.12 -2.64 -15.27
CA PHE A 517 -7.08 -3.28 -16.17
C PHE A 517 -7.71 -2.23 -17.08
N ASN A 518 -7.34 -2.26 -18.36
CA ASN A 518 -7.92 -1.38 -19.38
C ASN A 518 -9.18 -2.02 -19.96
N TYR A 519 -10.26 -1.99 -19.18
CA TYR A 519 -11.54 -2.58 -19.53
C TYR A 519 -12.71 -1.87 -18.86
N LYS A 520 -13.73 -1.51 -19.63
CA LYS A 520 -14.93 -0.81 -19.12
C LYS A 520 -15.87 -1.77 -18.38
N PHE A 521 -15.60 -2.02 -17.10
CA PHE A 521 -16.43 -2.88 -16.24
C PHE A 521 -17.87 -2.35 -16.06
N PHE A 522 -17.99 -1.04 -15.88
CA PHE A 522 -19.23 -0.33 -15.57
C PHE A 522 -19.53 0.70 -16.66
N LYS A 523 -20.64 0.53 -17.37
CA LYS A 523 -20.96 1.33 -18.56
C LYS A 523 -21.33 2.76 -18.22
N GLU A 524 -21.86 2.96 -17.02
CA GLU A 524 -22.30 4.24 -16.48
C GLU A 524 -21.17 5.16 -16.03
N LEU A 525 -19.96 4.61 -15.80
CA LEU A 525 -18.79 5.38 -15.40
C LEU A 525 -18.09 5.99 -16.62
N ASP A 526 -17.40 7.11 -16.40
CA ASP A 526 -16.67 7.86 -17.44
C ASP A 526 -15.21 7.41 -17.61
N TYR A 527 -14.77 6.44 -16.82
CA TYR A 527 -13.45 5.80 -16.91
C TYR A 527 -13.55 4.30 -17.17
N ASP A 528 -12.46 3.73 -17.68
CA ASP A 528 -12.33 2.33 -18.09
C ASP A 528 -11.01 1.68 -17.65
N ASN A 529 -10.26 2.36 -16.78
CA ASN A 529 -9.01 1.87 -16.19
C ASN A 529 -9.19 1.57 -14.70
N TYR A 530 -8.73 0.39 -14.25
CA TYR A 530 -8.91 -0.06 -12.86
C TYR A 530 -7.68 -0.81 -12.34
N GLU A 531 -7.19 -0.46 -11.15
CA GLU A 531 -6.09 -1.18 -10.48
C GLU A 531 -6.60 -2.42 -9.74
N ALA A 532 -7.87 -2.40 -9.32
CA ALA A 532 -8.50 -3.52 -8.66
C ALA A 532 -10.03 -3.51 -8.78
N PHE A 533 -10.63 -4.69 -8.66
CA PHE A 533 -12.09 -4.84 -8.55
C PHE A 533 -12.44 -6.07 -7.69
N VAL A 534 -13.71 -6.23 -7.36
CA VAL A 534 -14.20 -7.31 -6.50
C VAL A 534 -15.30 -8.10 -7.21
N LEU A 535 -15.17 -9.42 -7.21
CA LEU A 535 -16.27 -10.36 -7.47
C LEU A 535 -16.83 -10.79 -6.11
N ARG A 536 -17.91 -10.13 -5.65
CA ARG A 536 -18.49 -10.32 -4.32
C ARG A 536 -19.57 -11.41 -4.34
N ASN A 537 -19.57 -12.30 -3.36
CA ASN A 537 -20.59 -13.35 -3.18
C ASN A 537 -21.89 -12.84 -2.50
N SER A 538 -22.08 -11.51 -2.41
CA SER A 538 -23.17 -10.84 -1.68
C SER A 538 -23.10 -10.88 -0.15
N GLY A 539 -21.95 -11.20 0.45
CA GLY A 539 -21.76 -11.03 1.89
C GLY A 539 -22.71 -11.90 2.72
N ASN A 540 -23.41 -11.30 3.68
CA ASN A 540 -24.41 -12.00 4.50
C ASN A 540 -25.69 -12.33 3.72
N ASP A 541 -25.95 -11.65 2.59
CA ASP A 541 -27.08 -11.91 1.70
C ASP A 541 -26.80 -13.06 0.70
N TRP A 542 -25.64 -13.72 0.81
CA TRP A 542 -25.21 -14.82 -0.07
C TRP A 542 -26.21 -15.97 -0.17
N ASN A 543 -26.80 -16.38 0.96
CA ASN A 543 -27.77 -17.48 1.01
C ASN A 543 -29.21 -16.98 0.99
N SER A 544 -29.46 -15.75 0.52
CA SER A 544 -30.78 -15.13 0.44
C SER A 544 -31.00 -14.54 -0.96
N THR A 545 -31.16 -13.22 -1.07
CA THR A 545 -31.55 -12.59 -2.35
C THR A 545 -30.38 -12.35 -3.28
N ILE A 546 -29.14 -12.40 -2.76
CA ILE A 546 -27.88 -12.01 -3.43
C ILE A 546 -27.84 -10.59 -4.03
N LEU A 547 -28.84 -9.75 -3.73
CA LEU A 547 -29.11 -8.47 -4.38
C LEU A 547 -29.02 -7.27 -3.45
N ARG A 548 -29.09 -7.41 -2.12
CA ARG A 548 -29.33 -6.27 -1.19
C ARG A 548 -28.32 -5.13 -1.37
N ASP A 549 -27.03 -5.43 -1.36
CA ASP A 549 -25.96 -4.43 -1.55
C ASP A 549 -25.95 -3.82 -2.97
N GLY A 550 -26.25 -4.62 -4.00
CA GLY A 550 -26.41 -4.13 -5.37
C GLY A 550 -27.62 -3.22 -5.54
N TYR A 551 -28.72 -3.57 -4.87
CA TYR A 551 -29.98 -2.85 -4.88
C TYR A 551 -29.86 -1.50 -4.19
N VAL A 552 -29.20 -1.41 -3.02
CA VAL A 552 -29.00 -0.13 -2.35
C VAL A 552 -28.12 0.80 -3.19
N SER A 553 -27.01 0.29 -3.75
CA SER A 553 -26.17 1.09 -4.66
C SER A 553 -26.94 1.59 -5.89
N THR A 554 -27.78 0.75 -6.49
CA THR A 554 -28.64 1.14 -7.62
C THR A 554 -29.74 2.13 -7.19
N LEU A 555 -30.29 1.97 -5.98
CA LEU A 555 -31.35 2.82 -5.46
C LEU A 555 -30.89 4.26 -5.31
N VAL A 556 -29.68 4.46 -4.81
CA VAL A 556 -29.09 5.76 -4.50
C VAL A 556 -28.22 6.31 -5.63
N SER A 557 -28.35 5.77 -6.84
CA SER A 557 -27.60 6.20 -8.03
C SER A 557 -27.73 7.67 -8.38
N ASP A 558 -28.85 8.28 -8.00
CA ASP A 558 -29.24 9.63 -8.35
C ASP A 558 -29.17 10.59 -7.14
N ILE A 559 -28.56 10.12 -6.03
CA ILE A 559 -28.31 10.89 -4.82
C ILE A 559 -26.84 11.27 -4.80
N ASP A 560 -26.51 12.49 -4.37
CA ASP A 560 -25.12 12.88 -4.13
C ASP A 560 -24.57 12.15 -2.90
N ILE A 561 -23.94 11.00 -3.16
CA ILE A 561 -23.32 10.12 -2.18
C ILE A 561 -22.29 9.22 -2.85
N ASP A 562 -21.15 9.02 -2.21
CA ASP A 562 -20.15 8.07 -2.68
C ASP A 562 -20.64 6.64 -2.47
N ARG A 563 -20.59 5.82 -3.53
CA ARG A 563 -21.06 4.42 -3.51
C ARG A 563 -20.29 3.58 -4.52
N LEU A 564 -20.20 2.29 -4.25
CA LEU A 564 -19.58 1.35 -5.18
C LEU A 564 -20.57 0.94 -6.28
N SER A 565 -20.17 1.08 -7.54
CA SER A 565 -20.93 0.56 -8.68
C SER A 565 -21.13 -0.95 -8.61
N TYR A 566 -22.21 -1.40 -9.24
CA TYR A 566 -22.73 -2.76 -9.14
C TYR A 566 -23.09 -3.31 -10.52
N ARG A 567 -22.67 -4.55 -10.78
CA ARG A 567 -23.12 -5.32 -11.94
C ARG A 567 -23.18 -6.81 -11.58
N PRO A 568 -24.27 -7.53 -11.89
CA PRO A 568 -24.27 -8.99 -11.76
C PRO A 568 -23.35 -9.60 -12.81
N SER A 569 -22.68 -10.70 -12.44
CA SER A 569 -21.77 -11.44 -13.30
C SER A 569 -21.81 -12.92 -12.96
N GLN A 570 -21.24 -13.76 -13.83
CA GLN A 570 -21.01 -15.17 -13.53
C GLN A 570 -19.52 -15.50 -13.54
N LEU A 571 -19.11 -16.38 -12.62
CA LEU A 571 -17.72 -16.79 -12.48
C LEU A 571 -17.54 -18.26 -12.84
N TYR A 572 -16.50 -18.54 -13.61
CA TYR A 572 -15.94 -19.86 -13.85
C TYR A 572 -14.54 -19.92 -13.27
N ILE A 573 -14.23 -20.95 -12.49
CA ILE A 573 -12.86 -21.20 -11.99
C ILE A 573 -12.34 -22.49 -12.61
N ASN A 574 -11.24 -22.42 -13.36
CA ASN A 574 -10.65 -23.54 -14.09
C ASN A 574 -11.69 -24.31 -14.94
N GLY A 575 -12.57 -23.57 -15.63
CA GLY A 575 -13.63 -24.13 -16.49
C GLY A 575 -14.88 -24.62 -15.74
N MET A 576 -14.93 -24.53 -14.40
CA MET A 576 -16.08 -24.96 -13.60
C MET A 576 -16.93 -23.77 -13.17
N TYR A 577 -18.25 -23.85 -13.37
CA TYR A 577 -19.18 -22.82 -12.91
C TYR A 577 -19.14 -22.63 -11.39
N TRP A 578 -18.98 -21.38 -10.96
CA TRP A 578 -18.85 -20.97 -9.56
C TRP A 578 -20.01 -20.10 -9.07
N GLY A 579 -21.03 -19.89 -9.90
CA GLY A 579 -22.22 -19.14 -9.53
C GLY A 579 -22.16 -17.66 -9.94
N ILE A 580 -23.24 -16.98 -9.60
CA ILE A 580 -23.40 -15.53 -9.70
C ILE A 580 -22.50 -14.85 -8.67
N HIS A 581 -21.71 -13.89 -9.13
CA HIS A 581 -20.97 -12.94 -8.30
C HIS A 581 -21.36 -11.52 -8.69
N ASN A 582 -21.37 -10.63 -7.71
CA ASN A 582 -21.59 -9.20 -7.90
C ASN A 582 -20.25 -8.54 -8.19
N LEU A 583 -20.06 -8.07 -9.42
CA LEU A 583 -18.95 -7.20 -9.78
C LEU A 583 -19.13 -5.86 -9.07
N ARG A 584 -18.11 -5.47 -8.30
CA ARG A 584 -18.06 -4.24 -7.50
C ARG A 584 -16.72 -3.56 -7.70
N GLU A 585 -16.72 -2.25 -7.58
CA GLU A 585 -15.50 -1.47 -7.39
C GLU A 585 -14.86 -1.83 -6.04
N LYS A 586 -13.55 -1.58 -5.94
CA LYS A 586 -12.82 -1.73 -4.67
C LYS A 586 -12.64 -0.34 -4.05
N THR A 587 -13.13 -0.13 -2.84
CA THR A 587 -12.95 1.15 -2.13
C THR A 587 -11.49 1.34 -1.71
N ASN A 588 -10.74 2.11 -2.50
CA ASN A 588 -9.37 2.53 -2.24
C ASN A 588 -9.11 3.93 -2.83
N GLU A 589 -7.89 4.43 -2.70
CA GLU A 589 -7.41 5.71 -3.23
C GLU A 589 -7.63 5.85 -4.74
N HIS A 590 -7.42 4.78 -5.50
CA HIS A 590 -7.64 4.79 -6.95
C HIS A 590 -9.12 4.96 -7.34
N TYR A 591 -10.03 4.30 -6.61
CA TYR A 591 -11.49 4.50 -6.79
C TYR A 591 -11.88 5.97 -6.59
N LEU A 592 -11.41 6.60 -5.51
CA LEU A 592 -11.71 8.01 -5.24
C LEU A 592 -11.05 8.94 -6.27
N SER A 593 -9.80 8.65 -6.63
CA SER A 593 -9.07 9.38 -7.66
C SER A 593 -9.83 9.39 -8.99
N ALA A 594 -10.36 8.24 -9.41
CA ALA A 594 -11.13 8.11 -10.64
C ALA A 594 -12.47 8.86 -10.59
N HIS A 595 -13.26 8.70 -9.51
CA HIS A 595 -14.58 9.35 -9.37
C HIS A 595 -14.48 10.88 -9.21
N HIS A 596 -13.48 11.37 -8.49
CA HIS A 596 -13.39 12.79 -8.11
C HIS A 596 -12.30 13.57 -8.86
N ARG A 597 -11.50 12.90 -9.70
CA ARG A 597 -10.38 13.49 -10.46
C ARG A 597 -9.40 14.21 -9.52
N ILE A 598 -8.92 13.44 -8.55
CA ILE A 598 -7.99 13.86 -7.49
C ILE A 598 -6.77 12.96 -7.57
N ASP A 599 -5.59 13.52 -7.38
CA ASP A 599 -4.38 12.70 -7.29
C ASP A 599 -4.40 11.88 -6.00
N VAL A 600 -3.88 10.65 -6.05
CA VAL A 600 -3.93 9.72 -4.89
C VAL A 600 -3.25 10.27 -3.65
N GLU A 601 -2.23 11.12 -3.80
CA GLU A 601 -1.51 11.77 -2.70
C GLU A 601 -2.34 12.84 -1.96
N ASP A 602 -3.40 13.34 -2.60
CA ASP A 602 -4.30 14.35 -2.04
C ASP A 602 -5.53 13.71 -1.34
N ILE A 603 -5.53 12.40 -1.10
CA ILE A 603 -6.68 11.67 -0.55
C ILE A 603 -6.33 11.10 0.83
N ASP A 604 -7.18 11.35 1.82
CA ASP A 604 -7.20 10.58 3.07
C ASP A 604 -8.39 9.61 3.07
N ILE A 605 -8.20 8.37 3.56
CA ILE A 605 -9.27 7.39 3.72
C ILE A 605 -9.19 6.77 5.12
N ILE A 606 -10.32 6.80 5.81
CA ILE A 606 -10.47 6.24 7.16
C ILE A 606 -11.61 5.23 7.17
N GLY A 607 -11.37 4.07 7.78
CA GLY A 607 -12.38 3.11 8.19
C GLY A 607 -12.75 3.33 9.66
N ILE A 608 -14.03 3.19 10.01
CA ILE A 608 -14.49 3.22 11.40
C ILE A 608 -14.98 1.83 11.77
N ASN A 609 -14.36 1.23 12.79
CA ASN A 609 -14.75 -0.06 13.31
C ASN A 609 -14.22 -0.25 14.75
N ASN A 610 -14.86 -1.14 15.52
CA ASN A 610 -14.51 -1.38 16.92
C ASN A 610 -13.25 -2.24 17.14
N SER A 611 -12.67 -2.78 16.08
CA SER A 611 -11.46 -3.59 16.15
C SER A 611 -10.19 -2.75 16.02
N ALA A 612 -10.30 -1.51 15.52
CA ALA A 612 -9.19 -0.62 15.30
C ALA A 612 -8.83 0.20 16.56
N PRO A 613 -7.54 0.54 16.77
CA PRO A 613 -7.13 1.46 17.84
C PRO A 613 -7.94 2.77 17.77
N ASN A 614 -8.48 3.21 18.90
CA ASN A 614 -9.35 4.39 18.98
C ASN A 614 -10.60 4.35 18.07
N ASN A 615 -10.97 3.18 17.55
CA ASN A 615 -12.04 2.92 16.60
C ASN A 615 -11.81 3.44 15.17
N PHE A 616 -10.56 3.78 14.81
CA PHE A 616 -10.20 4.30 13.49
C PHE A 616 -9.12 3.47 12.82
N GLU A 617 -9.37 3.04 11.59
CA GLU A 617 -8.42 2.35 10.73
C GLU A 617 -7.96 3.33 9.64
N LEU A 618 -6.68 3.70 9.66
CA LEU A 618 -6.09 4.45 8.56
C LEU A 618 -5.95 3.52 7.35
N ILE A 619 -6.67 3.84 6.28
CA ILE A 619 -6.62 3.07 5.03
C ILE A 619 -5.62 3.68 4.06
N HIS A 620 -5.60 5.01 3.93
CA HIS A 620 -4.69 5.75 3.06
C HIS A 620 -4.53 7.20 3.54
N GLY A 621 -3.38 7.83 3.29
CA GLY A 621 -3.10 9.23 3.67
C GLY A 621 -2.84 9.43 5.16
N SER A 622 -3.47 10.45 5.76
CA SER A 622 -3.34 10.83 7.16
C SER A 622 -4.67 10.77 7.91
N SER A 623 -4.61 10.52 9.22
CA SER A 623 -5.77 10.55 10.12
C SER A 623 -5.84 11.79 11.02
N ALA A 624 -4.81 12.66 10.98
CA ALA A 624 -4.67 13.77 11.93
C ALA A 624 -5.85 14.76 11.89
N ASP A 625 -6.26 15.22 10.71
CA ASP A 625 -7.38 16.18 10.59
C ASP A 625 -8.72 15.57 11.04
N TYR A 626 -8.88 14.25 10.94
CA TYR A 626 -10.08 13.58 11.46
C TYR A 626 -10.06 13.48 12.99
N TYR A 627 -8.90 13.23 13.60
CA TYR A 627 -8.77 13.28 15.06
C TYR A 627 -9.16 14.65 15.61
N ASP A 628 -8.64 15.72 15.01
CA ASP A 628 -8.99 17.10 15.36
C ASP A 628 -10.50 17.36 15.22
N LEU A 629 -11.11 16.83 14.15
CA LEU A 629 -12.54 16.94 13.91
C LEU A 629 -13.36 16.23 14.99
N VAL A 630 -13.00 14.99 15.34
CA VAL A 630 -13.67 14.21 16.40
C VAL A 630 -13.54 14.91 17.75
N GLU A 631 -12.36 15.41 18.09
CA GLU A 631 -12.12 16.15 19.32
C GLU A 631 -12.97 17.41 19.39
N TYR A 632 -13.00 18.20 18.31
CA TYR A 632 -13.81 19.41 18.24
C TYR A 632 -15.30 19.09 18.42
N VAL A 633 -15.84 18.09 17.70
CA VAL A 633 -17.25 17.69 17.81
C VAL A 633 -17.58 17.20 19.23
N SER A 634 -16.65 16.50 19.88
CA SER A 634 -16.81 16.00 21.24
C SER A 634 -16.93 17.15 22.25
N ASN A 635 -16.06 18.15 22.14
CA ASN A 635 -15.90 19.21 23.14
C ASN A 635 -16.77 20.45 22.91
N GLN A 636 -17.29 20.64 21.69
CA GLN A 636 -18.07 21.83 21.35
C GLN A 636 -19.59 21.62 21.45
N ASN A 637 -20.29 22.74 21.66
CA ASN A 637 -21.75 22.82 21.58
C ASN A 637 -22.16 23.27 20.17
N LEU A 638 -22.56 22.32 19.31
CA LEU A 638 -22.89 22.60 17.91
C LEU A 638 -24.28 23.23 17.70
N SER A 639 -25.07 23.44 18.77
CA SER A 639 -26.26 24.30 18.65
C SER A 639 -25.90 25.78 18.40
N ASP A 640 -24.65 26.16 18.67
CA ASP A 640 -24.07 27.46 18.33
C ASP A 640 -23.74 27.54 16.83
N GLN A 641 -24.15 28.63 16.19
CA GLN A 641 -24.03 28.79 14.74
C GLN A 641 -22.59 28.99 14.26
N GLU A 642 -21.72 29.65 15.04
CA GLU A 642 -20.32 29.85 14.66
C GLU A 642 -19.56 28.53 14.75
N LYS A 643 -19.80 27.76 15.81
CA LYS A 643 -19.19 26.44 15.99
C LYS A 643 -19.65 25.45 14.94
N PHE A 644 -20.92 25.50 14.57
CA PHE A 644 -21.48 24.71 13.47
C PHE A 644 -20.91 25.13 12.10
N ALA A 645 -20.70 26.44 11.86
CA ALA A 645 -20.08 26.92 10.63
C ALA A 645 -18.64 26.42 10.47
N HIS A 646 -17.88 26.32 11.56
CA HIS A 646 -16.56 25.69 11.56
C HIS A 646 -16.64 24.23 11.08
N ILE A 647 -17.56 23.43 11.63
CA ILE A 647 -17.76 22.04 11.20
C ILE A 647 -18.22 21.95 9.74
N SER A 648 -19.11 22.84 9.31
CA SER A 648 -19.60 22.87 7.92
C SER A 648 -18.52 23.23 6.90
N SER A 649 -17.40 23.82 7.35
CA SER A 649 -16.22 24.05 6.52
C SER A 649 -15.34 22.80 6.34
N LYS A 650 -15.49 21.81 7.23
CA LYS A 650 -14.70 20.56 7.27
C LYS A 650 -15.48 19.35 6.74
N ILE A 651 -16.81 19.36 6.86
CA ILE A 651 -17.70 18.27 6.46
C ILE A 651 -18.60 18.74 5.31
N ASP A 652 -18.79 17.88 4.32
CA ASP A 652 -19.87 18.05 3.36
C ASP A 652 -21.21 17.70 4.03
N ILE A 653 -21.89 18.74 4.55
CA ILE A 653 -23.13 18.57 5.32
C ILE A 653 -24.26 17.98 4.48
N GLU A 654 -24.31 18.28 3.18
CA GLU A 654 -25.37 17.80 2.30
C GLU A 654 -25.21 16.31 2.02
N GLU A 655 -24.00 15.88 1.65
CA GLU A 655 -23.66 14.46 1.50
C GLU A 655 -23.86 13.70 2.82
N TYR A 656 -23.40 14.24 3.95
CA TYR A 656 -23.57 13.59 5.25
C TYR A 656 -25.06 13.38 5.61
N ILE A 657 -25.92 14.35 5.31
CA ILE A 657 -27.37 14.21 5.49
C ILE A 657 -27.92 13.09 4.60
N ASN A 658 -27.52 13.04 3.32
CA ASN A 658 -27.90 11.98 2.40
C ASN A 658 -27.49 10.60 2.93
N TYR A 659 -26.25 10.47 3.41
CA TYR A 659 -25.70 9.25 3.99
C TYR A 659 -26.51 8.75 5.18
N GLN A 660 -26.81 9.64 6.13
CA GLN A 660 -27.61 9.30 7.30
C GLN A 660 -29.02 8.85 6.90
N ILE A 661 -29.67 9.57 5.98
CA ILE A 661 -31.02 9.24 5.50
C ILE A 661 -31.04 7.85 4.86
N VAL A 662 -30.09 7.54 3.98
CA VAL A 662 -30.04 6.23 3.31
C VAL A 662 -29.84 5.11 4.33
N GLN A 663 -28.86 5.22 5.23
CA GLN A 663 -28.58 4.19 6.25
C GLN A 663 -29.79 3.95 7.16
N ILE A 664 -30.48 5.02 7.55
CA ILE A 664 -31.70 4.95 8.36
C ILE A 664 -32.84 4.29 7.57
N PHE A 665 -33.06 4.70 6.33
CA PHE A 665 -34.15 4.20 5.50
C PHE A 665 -34.02 2.71 5.20
N ILE A 666 -32.80 2.26 4.87
CA ILE A 666 -32.55 0.85 4.56
C ILE A 666 -32.46 -0.02 5.81
N ASP A 667 -32.60 0.55 7.01
CA ASP A 667 -32.45 -0.14 8.30
C ASP A 667 -31.16 -0.98 8.36
N ASN A 668 -30.01 -0.37 8.09
CA ASN A 668 -28.74 -1.08 8.15
C ASN A 668 -28.37 -1.41 9.61
N ARG A 669 -28.48 -2.68 9.99
CA ARG A 669 -28.29 -3.14 11.38
C ARG A 669 -26.86 -3.51 11.73
N ASP A 670 -25.91 -3.32 10.83
CA ASP A 670 -24.46 -3.42 11.12
C ASP A 670 -23.80 -2.02 11.22
N TRP A 671 -24.51 -0.96 10.84
CA TRP A 671 -24.15 0.45 11.03
C TRP A 671 -24.75 1.01 12.35
N PRO A 672 -24.20 2.04 13.03
CA PRO A 672 -23.05 2.90 12.67
C PRO A 672 -21.68 2.51 13.24
N GLY A 673 -21.62 1.51 14.12
CA GLY A 673 -20.36 1.05 14.72
C GLY A 673 -19.49 0.21 13.78
N ASN A 674 -20.06 -0.24 12.66
CA ASN A 674 -19.38 -0.94 11.58
C ASN A 674 -19.83 -0.41 10.21
N ASN A 675 -19.14 -0.82 9.15
CA ASN A 675 -19.47 -0.50 7.75
C ASN A 675 -19.53 1.02 7.49
N VAL A 676 -18.56 1.74 8.06
CA VAL A 676 -18.38 3.18 7.85
C VAL A 676 -16.99 3.42 7.30
N LYS A 677 -16.95 4.08 6.15
CA LYS A 677 -15.74 4.63 5.52
C LYS A 677 -16.02 6.06 5.15
N LEU A 678 -15.01 6.87 5.31
CA LEU A 678 -15.04 8.27 4.96
C LEU A 678 -13.70 8.65 4.34
N TRP A 679 -13.74 9.71 3.55
CA TRP A 679 -12.57 10.20 2.85
C TRP A 679 -12.55 11.72 2.83
N LYS A 680 -11.37 12.27 2.55
CA LYS A 680 -11.18 13.71 2.43
C LYS A 680 -10.28 14.05 1.24
N ASP A 681 -10.68 15.09 0.52
CA ASP A 681 -9.82 15.82 -0.43
C ASP A 681 -8.91 16.80 0.35
N ASN A 682 -7.59 16.64 0.26
CA ASN A 682 -6.62 17.49 0.96
C ASN A 682 -6.26 18.77 0.20
N ARG A 683 -6.80 18.96 -1.01
CA ARG A 683 -6.68 20.24 -1.72
C ARG A 683 -7.46 21.32 -1.00
N LYS A 684 -7.23 22.58 -1.40
CA LYS A 684 -7.82 23.75 -0.73
C LYS A 684 -9.35 23.67 -0.70
N ASN A 685 -9.91 23.77 0.50
CA ASN A 685 -11.36 23.69 0.81
C ASN A 685 -11.99 22.29 0.66
N GLY A 686 -11.21 21.23 0.55
CA GLY A 686 -11.75 19.87 0.57
C GLY A 686 -12.37 19.51 1.92
N LYS A 687 -13.35 18.61 1.87
CA LYS A 687 -14.22 18.25 3.00
C LYS A 687 -14.30 16.74 3.18
N TRP A 688 -14.60 16.31 4.39
CA TRP A 688 -14.94 14.94 4.72
C TRP A 688 -16.29 14.54 4.09
N ARG A 689 -16.30 13.37 3.43
CA ARG A 689 -17.45 12.73 2.80
C ARG A 689 -17.51 11.25 3.17
N TRP A 690 -18.70 10.68 3.18
CA TRP A 690 -18.96 9.28 3.56
C TRP A 690 -19.20 8.39 2.33
N ILE A 691 -18.81 7.13 2.45
CA ILE A 691 -18.99 6.13 1.39
C ILE A 691 -19.99 5.09 1.85
N ILE A 692 -21.04 4.85 1.05
CA ILE A 692 -21.96 3.73 1.25
C ILE A 692 -21.34 2.45 0.68
N TYR A 693 -21.17 1.46 1.55
CA TYR A 693 -20.76 0.11 1.20
C TYR A 693 -21.27 -0.89 2.24
N ASP A 694 -21.26 -2.17 1.87
CA ASP A 694 -21.60 -3.30 2.76
C ASP A 694 -22.98 -3.15 3.41
N THR A 695 -24.00 -2.94 2.58
CA THR A 695 -25.38 -2.71 3.03
C THR A 695 -26.23 -3.98 2.99
N ASP A 696 -25.62 -5.16 2.84
CA ASP A 696 -26.36 -6.43 2.77
C ASP A 696 -27.09 -6.79 4.06
N PHE A 697 -26.66 -6.24 5.20
CA PHE A 697 -27.33 -6.40 6.50
C PHE A 697 -28.55 -5.46 6.70
N GLY A 698 -28.89 -4.67 5.68
CA GLY A 698 -30.10 -3.86 5.64
C GLY A 698 -31.32 -4.59 5.09
N LEU A 699 -32.42 -3.85 4.94
CA LEU A 699 -33.69 -4.29 4.34
C LEU A 699 -34.23 -5.58 4.98
N GLY A 700 -34.09 -5.65 6.32
CA GLY A 700 -34.63 -6.71 7.14
C GLY A 700 -34.02 -8.10 6.91
N LEU A 701 -32.73 -8.22 6.56
CA LEU A 701 -32.06 -9.51 6.32
C LEU A 701 -32.41 -10.60 7.35
N ASN A 702 -32.25 -10.30 8.65
CA ASN A 702 -32.47 -11.26 9.74
C ASN A 702 -33.87 -11.22 10.35
N SER A 703 -34.71 -10.26 9.95
CA SER A 703 -36.02 -10.04 10.58
C SER A 703 -37.00 -9.37 9.61
N PRO A 704 -37.24 -9.95 8.42
CA PRO A 704 -37.93 -9.28 7.32
C PRO A 704 -39.40 -8.94 7.66
N LEU A 705 -40.01 -9.69 8.57
CA LEU A 705 -41.41 -9.49 8.97
C LEU A 705 -41.61 -8.33 9.94
N ILE A 706 -40.59 -7.91 10.68
CA ILE A 706 -40.69 -6.89 11.74
C ILE A 706 -39.77 -5.68 11.51
N ALA A 707 -38.91 -5.71 10.49
CA ALA A 707 -37.97 -4.61 10.22
C ALA A 707 -38.67 -3.25 10.06
N HIS A 708 -39.87 -3.23 9.48
CA HIS A 708 -40.67 -2.00 9.31
C HIS A 708 -41.16 -1.38 10.64
N GLU A 709 -41.11 -2.12 11.75
CA GLU A 709 -41.47 -1.63 13.09
C GLU A 709 -40.27 -1.02 13.83
N LEU A 710 -39.05 -1.22 13.31
CA LEU A 710 -37.82 -0.71 13.94
C LEU A 710 -37.67 0.79 13.69
N ASN A 711 -37.39 1.54 14.76
CA ASN A 711 -37.14 2.97 14.68
C ASN A 711 -35.64 3.23 14.52
N THR A 712 -35.15 3.14 13.28
CA THR A 712 -33.73 3.28 12.96
C THR A 712 -33.22 4.71 13.19
N LEU A 713 -34.08 5.73 13.10
CA LEU A 713 -33.72 7.11 13.47
C LEU A 713 -33.46 7.23 14.97
N LYS A 714 -34.33 6.66 15.82
CA LYS A 714 -34.11 6.62 17.27
C LYS A 714 -32.82 5.88 17.59
N PHE A 715 -32.56 4.76 16.91
CA PHE A 715 -31.33 4.01 17.03
C PHE A 715 -30.11 4.88 16.65
N ALA A 716 -30.12 5.55 15.50
CA ALA A 716 -29.04 6.44 15.05
C ALA A 716 -28.75 7.64 15.97
N LEU A 717 -29.72 8.00 16.83
CA LEU A 717 -29.62 9.11 17.78
C LEU A 717 -29.42 8.64 19.24
N ASP A 718 -29.36 7.33 19.50
CA ASP A 718 -29.20 6.81 20.85
C ASP A 718 -27.78 7.08 21.36
N PRO A 719 -27.61 7.82 22.47
CA PRO A 719 -26.29 8.08 23.04
C PRO A 719 -25.65 6.84 23.67
N ASN A 720 -26.45 5.87 24.10
CA ASN A 720 -26.00 4.68 24.81
C ASN A 720 -26.77 3.47 24.25
N GLY A 721 -26.51 3.16 22.99
CA GLY A 721 -27.11 1.99 22.35
C GLY A 721 -26.87 0.75 23.23
N PRO A 722 -27.91 -0.04 23.53
CA PRO A 722 -27.80 -1.09 24.54
C PRO A 722 -26.88 -2.25 24.10
N PHE A 723 -26.57 -2.37 22.79
CA PHE A 723 -25.74 -3.42 22.20
C PHE A 723 -25.06 -2.93 20.90
N TRP A 724 -24.09 -3.73 20.39
CA TRP A 724 -23.50 -3.58 19.05
C TRP A 724 -24.59 -3.55 17.96
N PRO A 725 -24.43 -2.76 16.88
CA PRO A 725 -23.29 -1.91 16.51
C PRO A 725 -23.49 -0.43 16.87
N ASN A 726 -24.00 -0.09 18.06
CA ASN A 726 -24.31 1.30 18.40
C ASN A 726 -23.65 1.77 19.72
N PRO A 727 -22.30 1.73 19.82
CA PRO A 727 -21.60 2.33 20.93
C PRO A 727 -21.67 3.87 20.88
N PRO A 728 -21.53 4.58 22.02
CA PRO A 728 -21.68 6.05 22.09
C PRO A 728 -20.86 6.84 21.06
N TRP A 729 -19.65 6.39 20.73
CA TRP A 729 -18.77 7.06 19.77
C TRP A 729 -19.34 7.03 18.34
N SER A 730 -20.06 5.97 17.96
CA SER A 730 -20.51 5.74 16.58
C SER A 730 -21.62 6.69 16.12
N THR A 731 -22.45 7.15 17.06
CA THR A 731 -23.55 8.10 16.79
C THR A 731 -23.19 9.54 17.14
N LEU A 732 -21.97 9.80 17.63
CA LEU A 732 -21.56 11.09 18.18
C LEU A 732 -21.83 12.26 17.22
N PHE A 733 -21.37 12.13 15.97
CA PHE A 733 -21.51 13.19 14.97
C PHE A 733 -22.97 13.54 14.73
N PHE A 734 -23.81 12.53 14.45
CA PHE A 734 -25.21 12.76 14.14
C PHE A 734 -25.96 13.35 15.34
N ARG A 735 -25.70 12.84 16.56
CA ARG A 735 -26.28 13.37 17.81
C ARG A 735 -25.88 14.81 18.10
N LYS A 736 -24.67 15.23 17.71
CA LYS A 736 -24.18 16.59 17.91
C LYS A 736 -24.71 17.54 16.83
N LEU A 737 -24.66 17.14 15.56
CA LEU A 737 -25.11 17.95 14.43
C LEU A 737 -26.62 18.22 14.46
N ILE A 738 -27.44 17.22 14.84
CA ILE A 738 -28.90 17.37 14.91
C ILE A 738 -29.37 18.39 15.98
N GLN A 739 -28.48 18.84 16.88
CA GLN A 739 -28.77 19.88 17.86
C GLN A 739 -28.82 21.28 17.22
N ASN A 740 -28.20 21.47 16.05
CA ASN A 740 -28.28 22.71 15.29
C ASN A 740 -29.61 22.77 14.52
N ASN A 741 -30.36 23.87 14.66
CA ASN A 741 -31.66 24.01 14.00
C ASN A 741 -31.56 24.04 12.46
N SER A 742 -30.49 24.60 11.90
CA SER A 742 -30.29 24.62 10.44
C SER A 742 -30.09 23.21 9.90
N PHE A 743 -29.15 22.46 10.48
CA PHE A 743 -28.91 21.07 10.13
C PHE A 743 -30.17 20.22 10.29
N LYS A 744 -30.85 20.34 11.43
CA LYS A 744 -32.05 19.57 11.73
C LYS A 744 -33.18 19.83 10.73
N ASN A 745 -33.43 21.08 10.39
CA ASN A 745 -34.46 21.43 9.41
C ASN A 745 -34.10 20.91 8.01
N GLN A 746 -32.84 21.02 7.61
CA GLN A 746 -32.36 20.47 6.34
C GLN A 746 -32.53 18.95 6.30
N PHE A 747 -32.07 18.24 7.34
CA PHE A 747 -32.24 16.79 7.46
C PHE A 747 -33.71 16.36 7.34
N ILE A 748 -34.63 17.02 8.07
CA ILE A 748 -36.06 16.69 8.02
C ILE A 748 -36.64 16.93 6.63
N ASN A 749 -36.30 18.06 5.99
CA ASN A 749 -36.80 18.40 4.67
C ASN A 749 -36.26 17.42 3.62
N THR A 750 -34.94 17.19 3.57
CA THR A 750 -34.32 16.24 2.65
C THR A 750 -34.88 14.83 2.82
N PHE A 751 -35.08 14.37 4.07
CA PHE A 751 -35.64 13.04 4.31
C PHE A 751 -37.11 12.97 3.84
N SER A 752 -37.90 14.01 4.11
CA SER A 752 -39.27 14.10 3.62
C SER A 752 -39.32 14.10 2.09
N ASP A 753 -38.41 14.80 1.43
CA ASP A 753 -38.32 14.85 -0.03
C ASP A 753 -37.97 13.48 -0.60
N TYR A 754 -36.98 12.77 -0.05
CA TYR A 754 -36.64 11.41 -0.49
C TYR A 754 -37.76 10.40 -0.25
N LEU A 755 -38.50 10.48 0.86
CA LEU A 755 -39.69 9.66 1.09
C LEU A 755 -40.78 9.88 0.01
N ASN A 756 -40.88 11.09 -0.54
CA ASN A 756 -41.84 11.43 -1.59
C ASN A 756 -41.29 11.27 -3.01
N THR A 757 -40.01 10.94 -3.18
CA THR A 757 -39.35 10.82 -4.49
C THR A 757 -38.60 9.48 -4.64
N VAL A 758 -37.36 9.40 -4.12
CA VAL A 758 -36.44 8.27 -4.27
C VAL A 758 -36.98 7.00 -3.59
N PHE A 759 -37.60 7.13 -2.43
CA PHE A 759 -38.07 6.00 -1.62
C PHE A 759 -39.55 5.68 -1.78
N THR A 760 -40.17 6.14 -2.88
CA THR A 760 -41.54 5.76 -3.19
C THR A 760 -41.63 4.27 -3.53
N PRO A 761 -42.72 3.57 -3.16
CA PRO A 761 -42.89 2.15 -3.47
C PRO A 761 -42.74 1.83 -4.96
N LYS A 762 -43.18 2.75 -5.84
CA LYS A 762 -43.03 2.61 -7.29
C LYS A 762 -41.55 2.58 -7.72
N ASN A 763 -40.74 3.53 -7.23
CA ASN A 763 -39.32 3.59 -7.59
C ASN A 763 -38.56 2.39 -7.04
N LEU A 764 -38.80 2.05 -5.76
CA LEU A 764 -38.21 0.88 -5.10
C LEU A 764 -38.48 -0.41 -5.88
N ASN A 765 -39.75 -0.70 -6.19
CA ASN A 765 -40.13 -1.91 -6.93
C ASN A 765 -39.58 -1.92 -8.36
N THR A 766 -39.55 -0.77 -9.03
CA THR A 766 -38.99 -0.68 -10.40
C THR A 766 -37.50 -1.02 -10.42
N LYS A 767 -36.71 -0.45 -9.49
CA LYS A 767 -35.28 -0.76 -9.39
C LYS A 767 -35.05 -2.22 -8.98
N LEU A 768 -35.85 -2.76 -8.05
CA LEU A 768 -35.75 -4.16 -7.61
C LEU A 768 -36.05 -5.14 -8.75
N ASP A 769 -37.15 -4.91 -9.48
CA ASP A 769 -37.54 -5.77 -10.60
C ASP A 769 -36.49 -5.75 -11.70
N SER A 770 -35.88 -4.59 -11.98
CA SER A 770 -34.76 -4.49 -12.94
C SER A 770 -33.60 -5.40 -12.55
N LEU A 771 -33.17 -5.39 -11.28
CA LEU A 771 -32.05 -6.22 -10.84
C LEU A 771 -32.41 -7.70 -10.78
N LYS A 772 -33.61 -8.03 -10.28
CA LYS A 772 -34.13 -9.39 -10.22
C LYS A 772 -34.18 -10.03 -11.61
N ASN A 773 -34.66 -9.29 -12.60
CA ASN A 773 -34.80 -9.78 -13.97
C ASN A 773 -33.43 -10.10 -14.61
N ASN A 774 -32.37 -9.36 -14.27
CA ASN A 774 -31.02 -9.60 -14.80
C ASN A 774 -30.45 -10.97 -14.39
N ILE A 775 -30.81 -11.48 -13.22
CA ILE A 775 -30.25 -12.74 -12.69
C ILE A 775 -31.25 -13.90 -12.70
N PHE A 776 -32.53 -13.66 -13.00
CA PHE A 776 -33.60 -14.64 -12.85
C PHE A 776 -33.30 -16.00 -13.50
N ASN A 777 -32.76 -15.99 -14.73
CA ASN A 777 -32.44 -17.20 -15.50
C ASN A 777 -31.22 -17.98 -14.97
N PHE A 778 -30.38 -17.36 -14.13
CA PHE A 778 -29.13 -17.92 -13.59
C PHE A 778 -29.30 -18.54 -12.21
N ILE A 779 -30.35 -18.11 -11.51
CA ILE A 779 -30.70 -18.57 -10.16
C ILE A 779 -30.79 -20.11 -10.07
N PRO A 780 -31.39 -20.85 -11.03
CA PRO A 780 -31.37 -22.32 -11.00
C PRO A 780 -29.95 -22.92 -11.01
N SER A 781 -29.06 -22.44 -11.87
CA SER A 781 -27.67 -22.91 -11.97
C SER A 781 -26.87 -22.54 -10.71
N HIS A 782 -27.07 -21.34 -10.16
CA HIS A 782 -26.47 -20.93 -8.88
C HIS A 782 -26.89 -21.88 -7.75
N LYS A 783 -28.18 -22.20 -7.64
CA LYS A 783 -28.71 -23.15 -6.65
C LYS A 783 -28.16 -24.55 -6.82
N GLN A 784 -28.07 -25.03 -8.06
CA GLN A 784 -27.53 -26.36 -8.34
C GLN A 784 -26.10 -26.49 -7.82
N ARG A 785 -25.30 -25.42 -7.90
CA ARG A 785 -23.92 -25.41 -7.40
C ARG A 785 -23.82 -25.32 -5.87
N TRP A 786 -24.57 -24.41 -5.26
CA TRP A 786 -24.36 -24.04 -3.84
C TRP A 786 -25.41 -24.59 -2.87
N GLY A 787 -26.54 -25.09 -3.37
CA GLY A 787 -27.63 -25.64 -2.56
C GLY A 787 -28.40 -24.60 -1.74
N THR A 788 -28.12 -23.30 -1.92
CA THR A 788 -28.68 -22.18 -1.13
C THR A 788 -29.83 -21.46 -1.85
N MET A 789 -30.72 -20.85 -1.06
CA MET A 789 -31.73 -19.86 -1.45
C MET A 789 -32.04 -18.92 -0.31
#